data_AF-A0A1B8DE72-F1
#
_entry.id   AF-A0A1B8DE72-F1
#
_cell.length_a   1.000
_cell.length_b   1.000
_cell.length_c   1.000
_cell.angle_alpha   90.00
_cell.angle_beta   90.00
_cell.angle_gamma   90.00
#
_symmetry.space_group_name_H-M   'P 1'
#
loop_
_entity.id
_entity.type
_entity.pdbx_description
1 polymer ?
#
loop_
_entity_poly.entity_id
_entity_poly.type
_entity_poly.pdbx_seq_one_letter_code
_entity_poly.pdbx_strand_id
1 'polypeptide(L)'
;MATLDLPPAKVILLAVQAAIRADIRTLHALLATHPKTLHDLILRILLTYLPESLDSSEYVQLLVEYDSGHISGDETLIDTTPIEGLSNAAASKKVRKLRLLSLRMDQTHDDAPDDPLILFLLHRAYRIDQQTGLIAQLPQLLAPFLERSDYLRDWVLATVLPLLRRNYEYHPAETETQSLEWFESLGTVEAVDFLFSKTMRTDNGNELKDSTLARDLRCLAGPWLYGNNQWKRRKVSLSAMGAQTVVPLKGAVPSQGSQYQDWDAVFAWIINQNPASYIAVADAIEQWGGSADVDLGSYGDSDAMLSQEDRRQINERYGHCALTASFRMPGDSMPALSEAHRILRNVVTRLKLPSISSLETAAGRLAPVPDLSEDGKPVREHIEELLSFLKNDEQDFSAPTQAAVDLLQALITSSYLLLKAGAHTSIEKTGSMLHNQPESYQHTVLKEYLNKLGGSAGADDKLWVSARKEVLWLHDWGKPPSSEGATTQRGRGVLGQILRGAVEKEILTALLTHGRYATARSLYENSPEPPLSKEELSSTIIASAMHAFNNANNPNKTRGGALAQNTRTYTDIDNFLSFGSKIVLAGLTVRDLEGRSQMSPEQVDEQMAIARWRITSMCIDAALSENDFETAYSYVVNRLPSISGDAYSKPPSSSSPPPLPKGGAVAHPPLKTLDNYSWKAAFQTGKYRLNAHTLKPSHVGNSSANPEIRHLEQRMECLSQALLIAPPPALQEILNVFRRCEEELDAKIRQEAEQEDAWDEQGDDTAMPGRFGIDPPPATLSRASAPMSSAKSRTGAEAPMSLLDLTCGSATQAQRSIAALTSAQGGD
;
A
#
# COMPACT_ATOMS: atom_id res chain seq x y z
N MET A 1 -33.19 91.22 9.21
CA MET A 1 -33.03 90.58 10.53
C MET A 1 -31.75 91.11 11.16
N ALA A 2 -31.81 91.59 12.39
CA ALA A 2 -30.65 92.17 13.07
C ALA A 2 -29.62 91.06 13.35
N THR A 3 -28.51 91.06 12.64
CA THR A 3 -27.34 90.26 12.99
C THR A 3 -26.91 90.67 14.39
N LEU A 4 -27.00 89.76 15.37
CA LEU A 4 -26.38 89.98 16.67
C LEU A 4 -24.88 90.15 16.43
N ASP A 5 -24.38 91.39 16.49
CA ASP A 5 -22.98 91.70 16.26
C ASP A 5 -22.17 91.34 17.52
N LEU A 6 -21.93 90.03 17.67
CA LEU A 6 -21.18 89.47 18.79
C LEU A 6 -19.68 89.51 18.49
N PRO A 7 -18.84 89.96 19.44
CA PRO A 7 -17.40 89.97 19.24
C PRO A 7 -16.85 88.54 19.11
N PRO A 8 -15.81 88.30 18.28
CA PRO A 8 -15.33 86.96 17.93
C PRO A 8 -15.05 86.05 19.13
N ALA A 9 -14.45 86.60 20.19
CA ALA A 9 -14.13 85.83 21.39
C ALA A 9 -15.37 85.31 22.14
N LYS A 10 -16.52 86.01 22.08
CA LYS A 10 -17.77 85.55 22.68
C LYS A 10 -18.44 84.48 21.82
N VAL A 11 -18.38 84.61 20.50
CA VAL A 11 -18.86 83.60 19.54
C VAL A 11 -18.13 82.26 19.75
N ILE A 12 -16.79 82.29 19.88
CA ILE A 12 -15.99 81.08 20.14
C ILE A 12 -16.38 80.42 21.47
N LEU A 13 -16.59 81.20 22.54
CA LEU A 13 -16.99 80.66 23.85
C LEU A 13 -18.39 80.04 23.84
N LEU A 14 -19.33 80.64 23.11
CA LEU A 14 -20.66 80.06 22.91
C LEU A 14 -20.59 78.75 22.13
N ALA A 15 -19.79 78.70 21.06
CA ALA A 15 -19.57 77.47 20.30
C ALA A 15 -18.94 76.36 21.16
N VAL A 16 -17.94 76.69 21.99
CA VAL A 16 -17.37 75.72 22.95
C VAL A 16 -18.42 75.21 23.93
N GLN A 17 -19.25 76.09 24.49
CA GLN A 17 -20.29 75.68 25.42
C GLN A 17 -21.37 74.81 24.77
N ALA A 18 -21.77 75.14 23.54
CA ALA A 18 -22.71 74.36 22.76
C ALA A 18 -22.13 72.97 22.45
N ALA A 19 -20.84 72.87 22.08
CA ALA A 19 -20.16 71.59 21.87
C ALA A 19 -20.12 70.74 23.15
N ILE A 20 -19.76 71.31 24.30
CA ILE A 20 -19.75 70.59 25.60
C ILE A 20 -21.13 70.02 25.93
N ARG A 21 -22.20 70.74 25.58
CA ARG A 21 -23.59 70.33 25.83
C ARG A 21 -24.20 69.44 24.73
N ALA A 22 -23.43 69.11 23.69
CA ALA A 22 -23.94 68.44 22.49
C ALA A 22 -25.11 69.18 21.81
N ASP A 23 -25.19 70.51 21.93
CA ASP A 23 -26.23 71.32 21.30
C ASP A 23 -25.87 71.65 19.84
N ILE A 24 -26.13 70.69 18.95
CA ILE A 24 -25.80 70.80 17.53
C ILE A 24 -26.57 71.92 16.84
N ARG A 25 -27.81 72.19 17.27
CA ARG A 25 -28.65 73.26 16.70
C ARG A 25 -28.03 74.63 16.93
N THR A 26 -27.58 74.90 18.16
CA THR A 26 -26.90 76.15 18.49
C THR A 26 -25.55 76.27 17.75
N LEU A 27 -24.80 75.17 17.60
CA LEU A 27 -23.55 75.15 16.82
C LEU A 27 -23.79 75.50 15.35
N HIS A 28 -24.82 74.91 14.76
CA HIS A 28 -25.25 75.15 13.38
C HIS A 28 -25.63 76.63 13.16
N ALA A 29 -26.48 77.17 14.05
CA ALA A 29 -26.88 78.59 14.04
C ALA A 29 -25.69 79.55 14.14
N LEU A 30 -24.76 79.27 15.05
CA LEU A 30 -23.56 80.08 15.26
C LEU A 30 -22.63 80.04 14.04
N LEU A 31 -22.50 78.88 13.39
CA LEU A 31 -21.67 78.71 12.21
C LEU A 31 -22.28 79.41 10.98
N ALA A 32 -23.61 79.35 10.82
CA ALA A 32 -24.34 80.06 9.77
C ALA A 32 -24.28 81.58 9.92
N THR A 33 -24.39 82.09 11.17
CA THR A 33 -24.40 83.52 11.46
C THR A 33 -23.00 84.15 11.52
N HIS A 34 -21.98 83.40 11.97
CA HIS A 34 -20.61 83.90 12.15
C HIS A 34 -19.52 83.04 11.45
N PRO A 35 -19.64 82.76 10.14
CA PRO A 35 -18.73 81.85 9.43
C PRO A 35 -17.28 82.34 9.47
N LYS A 36 -17.03 83.65 9.31
CA LYS A 36 -15.69 84.24 9.36
C LYS A 36 -14.93 83.99 10.67
N THR A 37 -15.66 83.79 11.78
CA THR A 37 -15.04 83.54 13.08
C THR A 37 -14.85 82.05 13.36
N LEU A 38 -15.80 81.22 12.92
CA LEU A 38 -15.87 79.82 13.33
C LEU A 38 -15.40 78.82 12.28
N HIS A 39 -15.39 79.15 10.99
CA HIS A 39 -15.12 78.17 9.92
C HIS A 39 -13.79 77.42 10.10
N ASP A 40 -12.72 78.11 10.49
CA ASP A 40 -11.39 77.50 10.70
C ASP A 40 -11.24 76.84 12.09
N LEU A 41 -12.13 77.14 13.02
CA LEU A 41 -12.05 76.69 14.42
C LEU A 41 -13.06 75.61 14.77
N ILE A 42 -14.16 75.49 14.02
CA ILE A 42 -15.30 74.65 14.39
C ILE A 42 -14.89 73.19 14.51
N LEU A 43 -14.13 72.66 13.55
CA LEU A 43 -13.66 71.27 13.59
C LEU A 43 -12.78 71.01 14.83
N ARG A 44 -11.91 71.96 15.20
CA ARG A 44 -11.08 71.85 16.41
C ARG A 44 -11.90 71.96 17.69
N ILE A 45 -12.94 72.80 17.70
CA ILE A 45 -13.88 72.93 18.82
C ILE A 45 -14.66 71.63 19.00
N LEU A 46 -15.24 71.09 17.93
CA LEU A 46 -15.95 69.82 17.93
C LEU A 46 -15.03 68.68 18.41
N LEU A 47 -13.82 68.59 17.86
CA LEU A 47 -12.85 67.55 18.22
C LEU A 47 -12.47 67.58 19.70
N THR A 48 -12.39 68.78 20.28
CA THR A 48 -11.94 68.97 21.66
C THR A 48 -13.06 68.80 22.68
N TYR A 49 -14.28 69.22 22.35
CA TYR A 49 -15.35 69.44 23.33
C TYR A 49 -16.64 68.68 23.06
N LEU A 50 -16.88 68.18 21.85
CA LEU A 50 -18.07 67.38 21.57
C LEU A 50 -17.90 65.98 22.21
N PRO A 51 -18.82 65.51 23.06
CA PRO A 51 -18.71 64.20 23.71
C PRO A 51 -18.55 63.06 22.69
N GLU A 52 -17.59 62.16 22.90
CA GLU A 52 -17.34 61.00 22.02
C GLU A 52 -18.49 59.98 22.04
N SER A 53 -19.31 59.98 23.08
CA SER A 53 -20.51 59.12 23.21
C SER A 53 -21.73 59.64 22.46
N LEU A 54 -21.67 60.84 21.87
CA LEU A 54 -22.76 61.40 21.09
C LEU A 54 -22.90 60.64 19.77
N ASP A 55 -24.13 60.25 19.44
CA ASP A 55 -24.42 59.54 18.20
C ASP A 55 -24.01 60.42 16.99
N SER A 56 -23.29 59.80 16.04
CA SER A 56 -22.77 60.50 14.85
C SER A 56 -23.90 61.04 13.97
N SER A 57 -25.08 60.42 14.00
CA SER A 57 -26.29 60.89 13.31
C SER A 57 -26.66 62.33 13.67
N GLU A 58 -26.41 62.76 14.90
CA GLU A 58 -26.86 64.05 15.41
C GLU A 58 -26.07 65.22 14.82
N TYR A 59 -24.80 65.00 14.46
CA TYR A 59 -23.90 66.07 14.01
C TYR A 59 -23.30 65.86 12.62
N VAL A 60 -23.46 64.69 12.00
CA VAL A 60 -22.93 64.43 10.65
C VAL A 60 -23.50 65.40 9.61
N GLN A 61 -24.78 65.77 9.73
CA GLN A 61 -25.41 66.72 8.80
C GLN A 61 -24.76 68.11 8.87
N LEU A 62 -24.34 68.56 10.06
CA LEU A 62 -23.59 69.80 10.22
C LEU A 62 -22.24 69.74 9.49
N LEU A 63 -21.59 68.57 9.48
CA LEU A 63 -20.32 68.37 8.76
C LEU A 63 -20.51 68.32 7.24
N VAL A 64 -21.60 67.71 6.77
CA VAL A 64 -21.98 67.70 5.34
C VAL A 64 -22.23 69.13 4.85
N GLU A 65 -22.95 69.94 5.63
CA GLU A 65 -23.19 71.34 5.31
C GLU A 65 -21.90 72.18 5.38
N TYR A 66 -21.05 71.93 6.38
CA TYR A 66 -19.72 72.53 6.47
C TYR A 66 -18.88 72.25 5.21
N ASP A 67 -18.88 71.01 4.74
CA ASP A 67 -18.14 70.59 3.54
C ASP A 67 -18.68 71.23 2.26
N SER A 68 -20.01 71.29 2.12
CA SER A 68 -20.66 71.94 0.97
C SER A 68 -20.41 73.45 0.87
N GLY A 69 -19.87 74.07 1.93
CA GLY A 69 -19.69 75.52 2.07
C GLY A 69 -21.01 76.29 2.25
N HIS A 70 -22.15 75.60 2.28
CA HIS A 70 -23.47 76.19 2.39
C HIS A 70 -24.16 75.68 3.65
N ILE A 71 -24.13 76.50 4.71
CA ILE A 71 -24.83 76.20 5.95
C ILE A 71 -26.15 76.92 5.90
N SER A 72 -27.24 76.15 5.95
CA SER A 72 -28.58 76.73 5.93
C SER A 72 -28.80 77.53 7.21
N GLY A 73 -29.32 78.76 7.11
CA GLY A 73 -29.63 79.53 8.31
C GLY A 73 -30.87 78.96 8.98
N ASP A 74 -30.73 78.27 10.11
CA ASP A 74 -31.87 77.85 10.92
C ASP A 74 -32.35 79.02 11.79
N GLU A 75 -33.66 79.19 11.98
CA GLU A 75 -34.26 80.28 12.79
C GLU A 75 -34.13 80.03 14.31
N THR A 76 -33.08 79.32 14.72
CA THR A 76 -32.81 79.00 16.12
C THR A 76 -32.28 80.23 16.86
N LEU A 77 -32.96 80.62 17.93
CA LEU A 77 -32.55 81.71 18.81
C LEU A 77 -31.28 81.34 19.58
N ILE A 78 -30.20 82.07 19.34
CA ILE A 78 -28.93 81.89 20.04
C ILE A 78 -29.06 82.43 21.47
N ASP A 79 -29.01 81.53 22.46
CA ASP A 79 -28.98 81.92 23.87
C ASP A 79 -27.62 82.55 24.24
N THR A 80 -27.66 83.84 24.58
CA THR A 80 -26.47 84.62 24.98
C THR A 80 -26.35 84.79 26.50
N THR A 81 -27.27 84.24 27.30
CA THR A 81 -27.20 84.28 28.76
C THR A 81 -25.86 83.78 29.34
N PRO A 82 -25.15 82.78 28.75
CA PRO A 82 -23.90 82.29 29.34
C PRO A 82 -22.72 83.26 29.23
N ILE A 83 -22.82 84.23 28.33
CA ILE A 83 -21.81 85.27 28.10
C ILE A 83 -22.28 86.65 28.60
N GLU A 84 -23.49 86.71 29.15
CA GLU A 84 -24.08 87.91 29.73
C GLU A 84 -23.29 88.31 30.99
N GLY A 85 -22.78 89.54 31.02
CA GLY A 85 -21.85 90.01 32.06
C GLY A 85 -20.35 89.76 31.79
N LEU A 86 -19.98 89.06 30.71
CA LEU A 86 -18.57 88.87 30.35
C LEU A 86 -18.04 90.07 29.54
N SER A 87 -16.99 90.74 30.03
CA SER A 87 -16.31 91.79 29.25
C SER A 87 -15.54 91.19 28.06
N ASN A 88 -15.37 91.95 26.98
CA ASN A 88 -14.64 91.47 25.79
C ASN A 88 -13.19 91.09 26.11
N ALA A 89 -12.52 91.83 27.00
CA ALA A 89 -11.17 91.50 27.45
C ALA A 89 -11.13 90.18 28.24
N ALA A 90 -12.14 89.93 29.09
CA ALA A 90 -12.26 88.67 29.81
C ALA A 90 -12.58 87.50 28.88
N ALA A 91 -13.42 87.71 27.86
CA ALA A 91 -13.72 86.73 26.81
C ALA A 91 -12.44 86.31 26.07
N SER A 92 -11.65 87.28 25.59
CA SER A 92 -10.38 87.02 24.92
C SER A 92 -9.38 86.30 25.82
N LYS A 93 -9.34 86.63 27.12
CA LYS A 93 -8.49 85.92 28.09
C LYS A 93 -8.93 84.47 28.31
N LYS A 94 -10.23 84.18 28.26
CA LYS A 94 -10.76 82.80 28.32
C LYS A 94 -10.46 82.04 27.02
N VAL A 95 -10.65 82.65 25.86
CA VAL A 95 -10.33 82.03 24.56
C VAL A 95 -8.86 81.66 24.45
N ARG A 96 -7.93 82.53 24.88
CA ARG A 96 -6.48 82.21 24.90
C ARG A 96 -6.11 81.04 25.82
N LYS A 97 -6.97 80.66 26.76
CA LYS A 97 -6.78 79.50 27.63
C LYS A 97 -7.37 78.22 27.05
N LEU A 98 -8.19 78.30 26.00
CA LEU A 98 -8.71 77.12 25.32
C LEU A 98 -7.53 76.40 24.66
N ARG A 99 -7.32 75.15 25.06
CA ARG A 99 -6.33 74.26 24.45
C ARG A 99 -7.05 73.39 23.43
N LEU A 100 -7.42 73.99 22.30
CA LEU A 100 -8.04 73.26 21.21
C LEU A 100 -7.05 72.26 20.63
N LEU A 101 -7.48 71.00 20.52
CA LEU A 101 -6.69 69.93 19.93
C LEU A 101 -6.28 70.28 18.50
N SER A 102 -5.13 69.75 18.10
CA SER A 102 -4.71 69.73 16.70
C SER A 102 -5.60 68.77 15.92
N LEU A 103 -5.93 69.12 14.66
CA LEU A 103 -6.62 68.20 13.77
C LEU A 103 -5.69 67.03 13.37
N ARG A 104 -4.41 67.33 13.09
CA ARG A 104 -3.39 66.31 12.84
C ARG A 104 -3.00 65.63 14.16
N MET A 105 -2.95 64.31 14.14
CA MET A 105 -2.46 63.47 15.23
C MET A 105 -0.94 63.33 15.11
N ASP A 106 -0.21 63.42 16.22
CA ASP A 106 1.25 63.63 16.20
C ASP A 106 2.10 62.43 15.73
N GLN A 107 1.50 61.26 15.42
CA GLN A 107 2.23 60.02 15.06
C GLN A 107 1.46 59.04 14.14
N THR A 108 0.21 59.36 13.75
CA THR A 108 -0.67 58.47 12.99
C THR A 108 -1.16 59.18 11.73
N HIS A 109 -1.02 58.52 10.58
CA HIS A 109 -1.41 59.04 9.26
C HIS A 109 -0.64 60.29 8.78
N ASP A 110 0.70 60.27 8.82
CA ASP A 110 1.52 61.38 8.27
C ASP A 110 1.22 61.67 6.78
N ASP A 111 0.85 60.63 6.04
CA ASP A 111 0.47 60.67 4.63
C ASP A 111 -0.98 61.09 4.36
N ALA A 112 -1.79 61.29 5.41
CA ALA A 112 -3.12 61.82 5.21
C ALA A 112 -3.05 63.18 4.52
N PRO A 113 -4.00 63.47 3.61
CA PRO A 113 -4.07 64.79 2.99
C PRO A 113 -4.20 65.85 4.07
N ASP A 114 -3.60 67.03 3.85
CA ASP A 114 -3.69 68.20 4.76
C ASP A 114 -5.09 68.85 4.76
N ASP A 115 -6.12 68.07 4.43
CA ASP A 115 -7.51 68.48 4.43
C ASP A 115 -8.07 68.51 5.87
N PRO A 116 -8.54 69.67 6.36
CA PRO A 116 -9.01 69.82 7.74
C PRO A 116 -10.15 68.86 8.13
N LEU A 117 -11.09 68.61 7.22
CA LEU A 117 -12.23 67.74 7.49
C LEU A 117 -11.81 66.27 7.52
N ILE A 118 -10.90 65.85 6.62
CA ILE A 118 -10.39 64.47 6.65
C ILE A 118 -9.57 64.21 7.93
N LEU A 119 -8.69 65.15 8.30
CA LEU A 119 -7.93 65.06 9.55
C LEU A 119 -8.84 65.04 10.78
N PHE A 120 -9.91 65.85 10.78
CA PHE A 120 -10.93 65.82 11.81
C PHE A 120 -11.61 64.45 11.90
N LEU A 121 -12.06 63.89 10.77
CA LEU A 121 -12.78 62.60 10.73
C LEU A 121 -11.91 61.45 11.23
N LEU A 122 -10.65 61.37 10.80
CA LEU A 122 -9.68 60.39 11.28
C LEU A 122 -9.49 60.51 12.80
N HIS A 123 -9.13 61.70 13.28
CA HIS A 123 -8.87 61.92 14.71
C HIS A 123 -10.14 61.68 15.55
N ARG A 124 -11.31 62.09 15.05
CA ARG A 124 -12.59 61.84 15.72
C ARG A 124 -12.89 60.34 15.81
N ALA A 125 -12.62 59.58 14.76
CA ALA A 125 -12.83 58.13 14.76
C ALA A 125 -11.97 57.41 15.80
N TYR A 126 -10.67 57.75 15.92
CA TYR A 126 -9.81 57.21 16.98
C TYR A 126 -10.29 57.58 18.37
N ARG A 127 -10.75 58.82 18.58
CA ARG A 127 -11.28 59.23 19.89
C ARG A 127 -12.56 58.48 20.26
N ILE A 128 -13.46 58.27 19.30
CA ILE A 128 -14.67 57.46 19.52
C ILE A 128 -14.26 56.04 19.92
N ASP A 129 -13.34 55.41 19.18
CA ASP A 129 -12.84 54.07 19.49
C ASP A 129 -12.19 54.01 20.89
N GLN A 130 -11.23 54.88 21.18
CA GLN A 130 -10.49 54.89 22.45
C GLN A 130 -11.36 55.21 23.67
N GLN A 131 -12.39 56.05 23.52
CA GLN A 131 -13.26 56.46 24.64
C GLN A 131 -14.49 55.56 24.83
N THR A 132 -15.01 54.98 23.74
CA THR A 132 -16.30 54.25 23.77
C THR A 132 -16.20 52.80 23.31
N GLY A 133 -15.20 52.44 22.50
CA GLY A 133 -15.09 51.15 21.82
C GLY A 133 -16.15 50.90 20.73
N LEU A 134 -17.03 51.87 20.47
CA LEU A 134 -18.18 51.73 19.56
C LEU A 134 -17.81 52.00 18.10
N ILE A 135 -16.94 51.17 17.54
CA ILE A 135 -16.55 51.21 16.11
C ILE A 135 -17.78 51.13 15.18
N ALA A 136 -18.86 50.47 15.63
CA ALA A 136 -20.12 50.35 14.88
C ALA A 136 -20.79 51.70 14.52
N GLN A 137 -20.47 52.80 15.20
CA GLN A 137 -20.99 54.14 14.88
C GLN A 137 -20.19 54.87 13.78
N LEU A 138 -18.96 54.44 13.52
CA LEU A 138 -18.06 55.11 12.57
C LEU A 138 -18.58 55.14 11.12
N PRO A 139 -19.22 54.08 10.59
CA PRO A 139 -19.87 54.15 9.28
C PRO A 139 -20.74 55.39 9.07
N GLN A 140 -21.57 55.73 10.05
CA GLN A 140 -22.49 56.86 9.93
C GLN A 140 -21.75 58.20 9.88
N LEU A 141 -20.64 58.32 10.61
CA LEU A 141 -19.79 59.50 10.57
C LEU A 141 -19.02 59.64 9.25
N LEU A 142 -18.51 58.52 8.74
CA LEU A 142 -17.49 58.51 7.67
C LEU A 142 -18.09 58.37 6.26
N ALA A 143 -19.19 57.61 6.12
CA ALA A 143 -19.78 57.26 4.82
C ALA A 143 -20.03 58.47 3.90
N PRO A 144 -20.56 59.61 4.38
CA PRO A 144 -20.84 60.76 3.51
C PRO A 144 -19.60 61.39 2.87
N PHE A 145 -18.40 61.09 3.39
CA PHE A 145 -17.15 61.78 3.02
C PHE A 145 -16.17 60.88 2.26
N LEU A 146 -16.53 59.62 1.95
CA LEU A 146 -15.60 58.67 1.31
C LEU A 146 -15.30 58.99 -0.15
N GLU A 147 -16.21 59.66 -0.86
CA GLU A 147 -15.96 60.12 -2.24
C GLU A 147 -14.98 61.30 -2.29
N ARG A 148 -14.84 62.03 -1.18
CA ARG A 148 -14.01 63.22 -1.08
C ARG A 148 -12.52 62.90 -0.96
N SER A 149 -12.18 61.74 -0.40
CA SER A 149 -10.80 61.36 -0.12
C SER A 149 -10.59 59.86 -0.29
N ASP A 150 -9.79 59.51 -1.29
CA ASP A 150 -9.32 58.13 -1.50
C ASP A 150 -8.61 57.59 -0.26
N TYR A 151 -7.83 58.44 0.43
CA TYR A 151 -7.16 58.07 1.67
C TYR A 151 -8.15 57.64 2.77
N LEU A 152 -9.23 58.39 2.95
CA LEU A 152 -10.25 58.08 3.96
C LEU A 152 -10.98 56.79 3.59
N ARG A 153 -11.33 56.63 2.31
CA ARG A 153 -11.98 55.42 1.79
C ARG A 153 -11.10 54.19 1.98
N ASP A 154 -9.84 54.26 1.57
CA ASP A 154 -8.86 53.19 1.70
C ASP A 154 -8.65 52.82 3.17
N TRP A 155 -8.58 53.80 4.08
CA TRP A 155 -8.48 53.57 5.51
C TRP A 155 -9.71 52.86 6.08
N VAL A 156 -10.92 53.29 5.69
CA VAL A 156 -12.17 52.63 6.10
C VAL A 156 -12.21 51.19 5.63
N LEU A 157 -11.85 50.93 4.37
CA LEU A 157 -11.81 49.58 3.81
C LEU A 157 -10.71 48.71 4.43
N ALA A 158 -9.53 49.28 4.69
CA ALA A 158 -8.38 48.57 5.25
C ALA A 158 -8.53 48.26 6.74
N THR A 159 -9.24 49.09 7.51
CA THR A 159 -9.19 49.06 8.98
C THR A 159 -10.59 48.94 9.58
N VAL A 160 -11.47 49.90 9.32
CA VAL A 160 -12.77 50.00 10.00
C VAL A 160 -13.71 48.87 9.58
N LEU A 161 -13.89 48.66 8.28
CA LEU A 161 -14.86 47.71 7.75
C LEU A 161 -14.53 46.25 8.11
N PRO A 162 -13.28 45.75 7.97
CA PRO A 162 -12.93 44.39 8.37
C PRO A 162 -13.15 44.15 9.87
N LEU A 163 -12.76 45.10 10.72
CA LEU A 163 -12.97 44.99 12.17
C LEU A 163 -14.44 45.00 12.54
N LEU A 164 -15.21 45.93 11.95
CA LEU A 164 -16.64 46.05 12.20
C LEU A 164 -17.35 44.75 11.82
N ARG A 165 -17.13 44.26 10.60
CA ARG A 165 -17.76 43.03 10.12
C ARG A 165 -17.37 41.82 10.94
N ARG A 166 -16.09 41.68 11.26
CA ARG A 166 -15.62 40.56 12.09
C ARG A 166 -16.25 40.59 13.48
N ASN A 167 -16.18 41.73 14.18
CA ASN A 167 -16.52 41.80 15.60
C ASN A 167 -18.03 41.97 15.86
N TYR A 168 -18.78 42.54 14.91
CA TYR A 168 -20.19 42.89 15.11
C TYR A 168 -21.16 42.16 14.16
N GLU A 169 -20.77 41.85 12.92
CA GLU A 169 -21.69 41.25 11.94
C GLU A 169 -21.57 39.72 11.87
N TYR A 170 -20.35 39.20 11.75
CA TYR A 170 -20.12 37.79 11.42
C TYR A 170 -19.69 36.93 12.61
N HIS A 171 -19.02 37.50 13.60
CA HIS A 171 -18.57 36.78 14.80
C HIS A 171 -18.88 37.54 16.11
N PRO A 172 -20.15 37.95 16.38
CA PRO A 172 -20.49 38.83 17.51
C PRO A 172 -20.47 38.17 18.90
N ALA A 173 -20.62 36.84 18.98
CA ALA A 173 -20.88 36.15 20.25
C ALA A 173 -19.64 35.90 21.13
N GLU A 174 -18.42 36.19 20.65
CA GLU A 174 -17.19 35.67 21.28
C GLU A 174 -16.00 36.66 21.41
N THR A 175 -16.21 37.98 21.37
CA THR A 175 -15.08 38.93 21.20
C THR A 175 -14.86 39.92 22.34
N GLU A 176 -13.62 39.93 22.87
CA GLU A 176 -12.95 41.15 23.34
C GLU A 176 -12.77 42.08 22.13
N THR A 177 -13.34 43.28 22.18
CA THR A 177 -13.25 44.27 21.10
C THR A 177 -11.81 44.78 20.99
N GLN A 178 -11.20 44.57 19.82
CA GLN A 178 -9.88 45.12 19.51
C GLN A 178 -10.00 46.54 18.95
N SER A 179 -9.08 47.42 19.33
CA SER A 179 -9.08 48.83 18.89
C SER A 179 -8.56 48.98 17.46
N LEU A 180 -8.90 50.12 16.83
CA LEU A 180 -8.38 50.51 15.52
C LEU A 180 -6.85 50.58 15.54
N GLU A 181 -6.30 51.23 16.57
CA GLU A 181 -4.85 51.41 16.72
C GLU A 181 -4.09 50.07 16.83
N TRP A 182 -4.67 49.10 17.54
CA TRP A 182 -4.07 47.78 17.66
C TRP A 182 -4.08 47.04 16.32
N PHE A 183 -5.22 47.02 15.61
CA PHE A 183 -5.33 46.29 14.34
C PHE A 183 -4.38 46.84 13.27
N GLU A 184 -4.17 48.16 13.26
CA GLU A 184 -3.21 48.80 12.36
C GLU A 184 -1.75 48.55 12.71
N SER A 185 -1.46 48.15 13.95
CA SER A 185 -0.12 47.81 14.38
C SER A 185 0.32 46.41 13.93
N LEU A 186 -0.62 45.58 13.46
CA LEU A 186 -0.35 44.23 12.99
C LEU A 186 0.45 44.24 11.68
N GLY A 187 1.37 43.29 11.55
CA GLY A 187 1.99 42.96 10.27
C GLY A 187 1.01 42.22 9.35
N THR A 188 1.40 42.06 8.08
CA THR A 188 0.57 41.43 7.06
C THR A 188 0.10 40.03 7.47
N VAL A 189 1.01 39.18 7.98
CA VAL A 189 0.68 37.79 8.36
C VAL A 189 -0.22 37.77 9.61
N GLU A 190 0.11 38.57 10.62
CA GLU A 190 -0.65 38.66 11.86
C GLU A 190 -2.06 39.20 11.62
N ALA A 191 -2.23 40.14 10.69
CA ALA A 191 -3.54 40.66 10.30
C ALA A 191 -4.39 39.58 9.62
N VAL A 192 -3.82 38.81 8.68
CA VAL A 192 -4.51 37.69 8.03
C VAL A 192 -4.93 36.63 9.06
N ASP A 193 -4.03 36.22 9.95
CA ASP A 193 -4.33 35.28 11.02
C ASP A 193 -5.43 35.80 11.95
N PHE A 194 -5.40 37.09 12.31
CA PHE A 194 -6.44 37.69 13.13
C PHE A 194 -7.80 37.71 12.43
N LEU A 195 -7.85 38.13 11.15
CA LEU A 195 -9.08 38.19 10.37
C LEU A 195 -9.75 36.82 10.29
N PHE A 196 -8.96 35.76 10.09
CA PHE A 196 -9.47 34.40 9.93
C PHE A 196 -9.44 33.53 11.19
N SER A 197 -8.96 34.03 12.33
CA SER A 197 -8.85 33.29 13.60
C SER A 197 -10.17 32.66 14.11
N LYS A 198 -11.30 33.16 13.61
CA LYS A 198 -12.66 32.70 13.93
C LYS A 198 -13.34 31.96 12.77
N THR A 199 -12.72 31.94 11.60
CA THR A 199 -13.25 31.28 10.40
C THR A 199 -13.13 29.76 10.52
N MET A 200 -14.07 29.01 9.93
CA MET A 200 -14.11 27.53 9.99
C MET A 200 -14.20 26.89 11.38
N ARG A 201 -14.60 27.62 12.43
CA ARG A 201 -14.89 27.00 13.72
C ARG A 201 -16.17 26.18 13.61
N THR A 202 -16.08 24.87 13.85
CA THR A 202 -17.26 24.01 13.95
C THR A 202 -18.00 24.35 15.23
N ASP A 203 -19.04 25.16 15.10
CA ASP A 203 -19.98 25.33 16.20
C ASP A 203 -20.65 23.97 16.49
N ASN A 204 -20.87 23.70 17.77
CA ASN A 204 -21.23 22.39 18.28
C ASN A 204 -22.55 21.87 17.68
N GLY A 205 -22.45 20.97 16.71
CA GLY A 205 -23.51 20.04 16.32
C GLY A 205 -24.66 20.66 15.51
N ASN A 206 -24.86 20.09 14.32
CA ASN A 206 -26.12 20.10 13.56
C ASN A 206 -26.48 21.24 12.61
N GLU A 207 -25.54 21.90 11.93
CA GLU A 207 -25.85 22.45 10.59
C GLU A 207 -24.77 22.15 9.56
N LEU A 208 -25.19 21.40 8.53
CA LEU A 208 -24.47 21.23 7.28
C LEU A 208 -24.66 22.53 6.47
N LYS A 209 -23.58 23.04 5.85
CA LYS A 209 -23.57 24.02 4.74
C LYS A 209 -23.60 25.50 5.15
N ASP A 210 -22.43 26.04 5.45
CA ASP A 210 -21.82 27.10 4.63
C ASP A 210 -20.35 27.21 5.03
N SER A 211 -19.44 27.08 4.07
CA SER A 211 -18.02 27.36 4.31
C SER A 211 -17.91 28.84 4.63
N THR A 212 -17.93 29.20 5.91
CA THR A 212 -17.80 30.59 6.37
C THR A 212 -16.54 31.25 5.83
N LEU A 213 -15.57 30.46 5.36
CA LEU A 213 -14.38 30.93 4.68
C LEU A 213 -14.70 31.73 3.41
N ALA A 214 -15.61 31.28 2.55
CA ALA A 214 -15.90 32.02 1.30
C ALA A 214 -16.45 33.42 1.60
N ARG A 215 -17.35 33.51 2.58
CA ARG A 215 -17.89 34.78 3.10
C ARG A 215 -16.78 35.62 3.72
N ASP A 216 -15.96 35.05 4.59
CA ASP A 216 -14.91 35.81 5.30
C ASP A 216 -13.82 36.30 4.33
N LEU A 217 -13.47 35.52 3.30
CA LEU A 217 -12.59 35.96 2.21
C LEU A 217 -13.17 37.14 1.45
N ARG A 218 -14.45 37.09 1.10
CA ARG A 218 -15.16 38.15 0.37
C ARG A 218 -15.34 39.42 1.20
N CYS A 219 -15.74 39.28 2.46
CA CYS A 219 -16.28 40.37 3.25
C CYS A 219 -15.32 40.89 4.34
N LEU A 220 -14.30 40.12 4.74
CA LEU A 220 -13.25 40.55 5.68
C LEU A 220 -11.93 40.83 4.96
N ALA A 221 -11.38 39.84 4.27
CA ALA A 221 -10.12 40.00 3.56
C ALA A 221 -10.26 40.87 2.30
N GLY A 222 -11.38 40.76 1.56
CA GLY A 222 -11.66 41.59 0.39
C GLY A 222 -11.45 43.09 0.65
N PRO A 223 -12.18 43.70 1.61
CA PRO A 223 -11.95 45.09 1.99
C PRO A 223 -10.54 45.39 2.46
N TRP A 224 -9.95 44.49 3.26
CA TRP A 224 -8.58 44.67 3.78
C TRP A 224 -7.52 44.68 2.66
N LEU A 225 -7.69 43.87 1.62
CA LEU A 225 -6.81 43.76 0.46
C LEU A 225 -6.96 44.94 -0.52
N TYR A 226 -8.19 45.45 -0.68
CA TYR A 226 -8.49 46.60 -1.53
C TYR A 226 -8.14 47.92 -0.84
N GLY A 227 -8.16 47.97 0.48
CA GLY A 227 -7.69 49.11 1.25
C GLY A 227 -6.17 49.24 1.16
N ASN A 228 -5.67 50.45 0.89
CA ASN A 228 -4.24 50.69 0.78
C ASN A 228 -3.54 50.51 2.13
N ASN A 229 -2.76 49.42 2.30
CA ASN A 229 -2.01 49.13 3.53
C ASN A 229 -0.57 49.71 3.54
N GLN A 230 -0.19 50.56 2.57
CA GLN A 230 1.18 51.10 2.47
C GLN A 230 1.62 51.91 3.71
N TRP A 231 0.69 52.61 4.35
CA TRP A 231 0.96 53.36 5.58
C TRP A 231 1.14 52.43 6.79
N LYS A 232 0.43 51.28 6.86
CA LYS A 232 0.64 50.25 7.89
C LYS A 232 2.04 49.63 7.79
N ARG A 233 2.51 49.34 6.57
CA ARG A 233 3.84 48.73 6.32
C ARG A 233 5.00 49.59 6.84
N ARG A 234 4.95 50.92 6.67
CA ARG A 234 6.00 51.81 7.18
C ARG A 234 6.06 51.82 8.71
N LYS A 235 4.91 51.76 9.38
CA LYS A 235 4.82 51.73 10.85
C LYS A 235 5.48 50.47 11.43
N VAL A 236 5.22 49.30 10.84
CA VAL A 236 5.85 48.03 11.23
C VAL A 236 7.36 48.05 10.96
N SER A 237 7.80 48.58 9.82
CA SER A 237 9.24 48.71 9.50
C SER A 237 10.00 49.61 10.48
N LEU A 238 9.36 50.70 10.94
CA LEU A 238 9.94 51.61 11.95
C LEU A 238 9.98 50.95 13.33
N SER A 239 8.95 50.18 13.69
CA SER A 239 8.87 49.48 14.98
C SER A 239 9.82 48.27 15.08
N ALA A 240 10.08 47.57 13.97
CA ALA A 240 11.01 46.45 13.90
C ALA A 240 12.49 46.87 14.08
N MET A 241 12.83 48.13 13.77
CA MET A 241 14.16 48.69 14.06
C MET A 241 14.41 48.99 15.55
N GLY A 242 13.39 48.92 16.41
CA GLY A 242 13.47 49.24 17.83
C GLY A 242 13.30 48.07 18.81
N ALA A 243 12.87 46.89 18.36
CA ALA A 243 12.58 45.75 19.24
C ALA A 243 13.58 44.61 19.05
N GLN A 244 14.54 44.48 19.97
CA GLN A 244 15.29 43.25 20.15
C GLN A 244 14.42 42.20 20.87
N THR A 245 14.51 40.96 20.40
CA THR A 245 14.04 39.71 21.02
C THR A 245 12.53 39.41 21.03
N VAL A 246 12.04 38.84 19.92
CA VAL A 246 11.22 37.61 19.96
C VAL A 246 11.69 36.72 18.80
N VAL A 247 11.99 35.45 19.10
CA VAL A 247 12.41 34.45 18.11
C VAL A 247 11.23 34.18 17.16
N PRO A 248 11.36 34.43 15.84
CA PRO A 248 10.35 34.02 14.87
C PRO A 248 10.29 32.49 14.83
N LEU A 249 9.08 31.92 14.86
CA LEU A 249 8.89 30.54 14.44
C LEU A 249 9.40 30.42 13.00
N LYS A 250 10.31 29.47 12.78
CA LYS A 250 11.00 29.12 11.51
C LYS A 250 10.41 29.69 10.21
N GLY A 251 11.23 30.52 9.55
CA GLY A 251 11.37 30.55 8.09
C GLY A 251 10.84 31.81 7.38
N ALA A 252 11.76 32.53 6.73
CA ALA A 252 11.59 33.63 5.79
C ALA A 252 11.24 35.03 6.36
N VAL A 253 12.24 35.91 6.32
CA VAL A 253 12.04 37.35 6.18
C VAL A 253 11.76 37.60 4.69
N PRO A 254 10.64 38.22 4.28
CA PRO A 254 10.41 38.52 2.87
C PRO A 254 11.44 39.53 2.37
N SER A 255 12.10 39.19 1.27
CA SER A 255 12.80 40.13 0.38
C SER A 255 11.86 41.26 -0.04
N GLN A 256 12.41 42.47 -0.19
CA GLN A 256 11.78 43.73 -0.64
C GLN A 256 10.37 43.55 -1.24
N GLY A 257 9.35 43.95 -0.48
CA GLY A 257 7.96 43.53 -0.68
C GLY A 257 7.39 43.79 -2.07
N SER A 258 6.98 42.70 -2.73
CA SER A 258 6.12 42.70 -3.91
C SER A 258 4.88 43.58 -3.69
N GLN A 259 4.42 44.28 -4.75
CA GLN A 259 3.17 45.06 -4.75
C GLN A 259 1.96 44.24 -4.25
N TYR A 260 2.02 42.91 -4.36
CA TYR A 260 0.95 41.97 -4.04
C TYR A 260 1.16 41.20 -2.74
N GLN A 261 2.10 41.61 -1.89
CA GLN A 261 2.45 40.88 -0.66
C GLN A 261 1.23 40.55 0.23
N ASP A 262 0.25 41.45 0.32
CA ASP A 262 -0.95 41.23 1.14
C ASP A 262 -1.85 40.13 0.54
N TRP A 263 -1.97 40.08 -0.80
CA TRP A 263 -2.66 39.00 -1.52
C TRP A 263 -1.93 37.67 -1.38
N ASP A 264 -0.61 37.69 -1.55
CA ASP A 264 0.25 36.50 -1.42
C ASP A 264 0.14 35.90 -0.01
N ALA A 265 0.03 36.73 1.03
CA ALA A 265 -0.19 36.28 2.41
C ALA A 265 -1.55 35.58 2.61
N VAL A 266 -2.63 36.10 2.01
CA VAL A 266 -3.95 35.44 2.03
C VAL A 266 -3.91 34.10 1.28
N PHE A 267 -3.27 34.05 0.12
CA PHE A 267 -3.11 32.82 -0.65
C PHE A 267 -2.28 31.77 0.10
N ALA A 268 -1.16 32.18 0.71
CA ALA A 268 -0.36 31.31 1.56
C ALA A 268 -1.16 30.79 2.75
N TRP A 269 -1.98 31.63 3.38
CA TRP A 269 -2.87 31.21 4.46
C TRP A 269 -3.86 30.14 4.00
N ILE A 270 -4.51 30.32 2.84
CA ILE A 270 -5.44 29.31 2.27
C ILE A 270 -4.74 27.97 2.05
N ILE A 271 -3.54 27.99 1.45
CA ILE A 271 -2.74 26.78 1.20
C ILE A 271 -2.40 26.08 2.53
N ASN A 272 -2.02 26.84 3.56
CA ASN A 272 -1.66 26.29 4.87
C ASN A 272 -2.85 25.67 5.61
N GLN A 273 -4.08 26.16 5.39
CA GLN A 273 -5.28 25.55 5.96
C GLN A 273 -5.75 24.30 5.21
N ASN A 274 -5.34 24.12 3.95
CA ASN A 274 -5.84 23.05 3.09
C ASN A 274 -5.66 21.63 3.66
N PRO A 275 -4.52 21.23 4.26
CA PRO A 275 -4.36 19.88 4.81
C PRO A 275 -5.33 19.55 5.96
N ALA A 276 -5.74 20.55 6.73
CA ALA A 276 -6.65 20.37 7.87
C ALA A 276 -8.13 20.46 7.45
N SER A 277 -8.45 21.34 6.49
CA SER A 277 -9.84 21.72 6.15
C SER A 277 -10.10 21.77 4.64
N TYR A 278 -9.60 20.77 3.90
CA TYR A 278 -9.62 20.77 2.42
C TYR A 278 -11.02 20.94 1.80
N ILE A 279 -12.08 20.45 2.43
CA ILE A 279 -13.46 20.60 1.91
C ILE A 279 -13.87 22.08 1.94
N ALA A 280 -13.65 22.74 3.08
CA ALA A 280 -13.97 24.16 3.24
C ALA A 280 -13.12 25.04 2.33
N VAL A 281 -11.86 24.68 2.12
CA VAL A 281 -10.96 25.36 1.16
C VAL A 281 -11.40 25.13 -0.29
N ALA A 282 -11.75 23.91 -0.68
CA ALA A 282 -12.26 23.61 -2.03
C ALA A 282 -13.56 24.37 -2.32
N ASP A 283 -14.50 24.38 -1.37
CA ASP A 283 -15.74 25.16 -1.47
C ASP A 283 -15.45 26.66 -1.56
N ALA A 284 -14.51 27.16 -0.74
CA ALA A 284 -14.14 28.57 -0.76
C ALA A 284 -13.48 28.97 -2.07
N ILE A 285 -12.58 28.15 -2.65
CA ILE A 285 -11.99 28.43 -3.95
C ILE A 285 -13.07 28.43 -5.05
N GLU A 286 -14.03 27.50 -5.00
CA GLU A 286 -15.11 27.50 -5.98
C GLU A 286 -16.04 28.71 -5.86
N GLN A 287 -16.38 29.10 -4.64
CA GLN A 287 -17.36 30.15 -4.37
C GLN A 287 -16.76 31.57 -4.39
N TRP A 288 -15.49 31.72 -4.00
CA TRP A 288 -14.80 33.00 -3.99
C TRP A 288 -14.22 33.26 -5.38
N GLY A 289 -14.74 34.26 -6.08
CA GLY A 289 -14.27 34.70 -7.39
C GLY A 289 -12.92 35.44 -7.39
N GLY A 290 -12.14 35.36 -6.32
CA GLY A 290 -10.85 36.04 -6.19
C GLY A 290 -11.01 37.56 -6.14
N SER A 291 -10.18 38.28 -6.90
CA SER A 291 -10.19 39.77 -6.90
C SER A 291 -11.52 40.38 -7.36
N ALA A 292 -12.29 39.69 -8.20
CA ALA A 292 -13.56 40.18 -8.72
C ALA A 292 -14.75 39.98 -7.77
N ASP A 293 -14.59 39.17 -6.74
CA ASP A 293 -15.66 38.80 -5.81
C ASP A 293 -15.31 39.26 -4.40
N VAL A 294 -15.42 40.57 -4.22
CA VAL A 294 -15.21 41.26 -2.95
C VAL A 294 -16.44 42.07 -2.60
N ASP A 295 -16.78 42.07 -1.32
CA ASP A 295 -17.87 42.89 -0.80
C ASP A 295 -17.25 44.09 -0.09
N LEU A 296 -17.24 45.25 -0.74
CA LEU A 296 -16.75 46.51 -0.16
C LEU A 296 -17.87 47.31 0.55
N GLY A 297 -19.07 46.73 0.67
CA GLY A 297 -20.27 47.44 1.13
C GLY A 297 -20.64 48.59 0.19
N SER A 298 -21.18 49.66 0.76
CA SER A 298 -21.45 50.92 0.03
C SER A 298 -20.26 51.87 -0.01
N TYR A 299 -19.07 51.39 0.38
CA TYR A 299 -17.91 52.26 0.67
C TYR A 299 -16.90 52.33 -0.48
N GLY A 300 -17.06 51.53 -1.54
CA GLY A 300 -16.17 51.57 -2.69
C GLY A 300 -16.72 50.78 -3.87
N ASP A 301 -16.29 51.16 -5.06
CA ASP A 301 -16.53 50.41 -6.29
C ASP A 301 -15.30 49.57 -6.63
N SER A 302 -15.45 48.25 -6.58
CA SER A 302 -14.35 47.32 -6.83
C SER A 302 -13.80 47.45 -8.25
N ASP A 303 -14.62 47.88 -9.23
CA ASP A 303 -14.22 48.08 -10.62
C ASP A 303 -13.35 49.32 -10.82
N ALA A 304 -13.56 50.35 -10.02
CA ALA A 304 -12.80 51.60 -10.10
C ALA A 304 -11.47 51.54 -9.33
N MET A 305 -11.39 50.73 -8.27
CA MET A 305 -10.26 50.73 -7.32
C MET A 305 -9.02 49.96 -7.78
N LEU A 306 -9.16 48.96 -8.66
CA LEU A 306 -8.02 48.22 -9.22
C LEU A 306 -7.97 48.39 -10.73
N SER A 307 -6.76 48.58 -11.25
CA SER A 307 -6.56 48.58 -12.70
C SER A 307 -6.88 47.20 -13.28
N GLN A 308 -7.24 47.17 -14.56
CA GLN A 308 -7.47 45.90 -15.28
C GLN A 308 -6.24 44.99 -15.26
N GLU A 309 -5.04 45.58 -15.26
CA GLU A 309 -3.77 44.85 -15.23
C GLU A 309 -3.50 44.24 -13.84
N ASP A 310 -3.71 45.00 -12.76
CA ASP A 310 -3.55 44.47 -11.40
C ASP A 310 -4.54 43.32 -11.16
N ARG A 311 -5.79 43.46 -11.61
CA ARG A 311 -6.81 42.40 -11.55
C ARG A 311 -6.39 41.14 -12.30
N ARG A 312 -5.78 41.29 -13.48
CA ARG A 312 -5.24 40.16 -14.25
C ARG A 312 -4.14 39.45 -13.47
N GLN A 313 -3.17 40.20 -12.94
CA GLN A 313 -2.04 39.64 -12.18
C GLN A 313 -2.50 38.96 -10.88
N ILE A 314 -3.46 39.54 -10.16
CA ILE A 314 -4.02 38.92 -8.94
C ILE A 314 -4.80 37.65 -9.29
N ASN A 315 -5.58 37.63 -10.38
CA ASN A 315 -6.30 36.44 -10.81
C ASN A 315 -5.35 35.31 -11.24
N GLU A 316 -4.22 35.64 -11.87
CA GLU A 316 -3.15 34.69 -12.17
C GLU A 316 -2.57 34.07 -10.89
N ARG A 317 -2.21 34.89 -9.90
CA ARG A 317 -1.72 34.45 -8.59
C ARG A 317 -2.73 33.58 -7.84
N TYR A 318 -4.00 33.96 -7.87
CA TYR A 318 -5.11 33.18 -7.32
C TYR A 318 -5.24 31.81 -8.01
N GLY A 319 -5.07 31.78 -9.33
CA GLY A 319 -5.01 30.54 -10.09
C GLY A 319 -3.90 29.62 -9.61
N HIS A 320 -2.70 30.15 -9.39
CA HIS A 320 -1.57 29.38 -8.84
C HIS A 320 -1.87 28.88 -7.42
N CYS A 321 -2.42 29.73 -6.53
CA CYS A 321 -2.88 29.32 -5.21
C CYS A 321 -3.81 28.09 -5.27
N ALA A 322 -4.75 28.09 -6.21
CA ALA A 322 -5.70 27.00 -6.37
C ALA A 322 -5.06 25.73 -6.99
N LEU A 323 -4.08 25.86 -7.89
CA LEU A 323 -3.28 24.71 -8.35
C LEU A 323 -2.47 24.10 -7.20
N THR A 324 -1.84 24.92 -6.36
CA THR A 324 -1.10 24.46 -5.19
C THR A 324 -2.00 23.80 -4.17
N ALA A 325 -3.18 24.35 -3.89
CA ALA A 325 -4.17 23.74 -3.02
C ALA A 325 -4.62 22.36 -3.57
N SER A 326 -4.85 22.25 -4.87
CA SER A 326 -5.20 20.98 -5.53
C SER A 326 -4.07 19.95 -5.47
N PHE A 327 -2.81 20.39 -5.61
CA PHE A 327 -1.64 19.52 -5.51
C PHE A 327 -1.41 19.04 -4.06
N ARG A 328 -1.59 19.93 -3.07
CA ARG A 328 -1.41 19.67 -1.63
C ARG A 328 -2.67 19.14 -0.94
N MET A 329 -3.46 18.33 -1.64
CA MET A 329 -4.66 17.73 -1.04
C MET A 329 -4.28 16.63 -0.03
N PRO A 330 -4.92 16.62 1.16
CA PRO A 330 -4.57 15.66 2.19
C PRO A 330 -5.04 14.24 1.84
N GLY A 331 -4.16 13.27 2.11
CA GLY A 331 -4.47 11.85 2.09
C GLY A 331 -4.51 11.20 0.71
N ASP A 332 -5.04 9.99 0.70
CA ASP A 332 -5.11 9.03 -0.42
C ASP A 332 -6.55 8.53 -0.57
N SER A 333 -7.53 9.45 -0.56
CA SER A 333 -8.96 9.13 -0.60
C SER A 333 -9.64 9.62 -1.89
N MET A 334 -10.69 8.91 -2.32
CA MET A 334 -11.46 9.25 -3.52
C MET A 334 -12.16 10.62 -3.41
N PRO A 335 -12.75 11.01 -2.26
CA PRO A 335 -13.30 12.35 -2.08
C PRO A 335 -12.22 13.43 -2.25
N ALA A 336 -11.05 13.28 -1.64
CA ALA A 336 -9.97 14.27 -1.76
C ALA A 336 -9.51 14.45 -3.22
N LEU A 337 -9.39 13.37 -4.01
CA LEU A 337 -9.05 13.47 -5.43
C LEU A 337 -10.15 14.13 -6.26
N SER A 338 -11.41 13.87 -5.92
CA SER A 338 -12.57 14.51 -6.57
C SER A 338 -12.58 16.01 -6.31
N GLU A 339 -12.26 16.42 -5.07
CA GLU A 339 -12.12 17.82 -4.68
C GLU A 339 -10.93 18.50 -5.38
N ALA A 340 -9.78 17.84 -5.45
CA ALA A 340 -8.61 18.33 -6.20
C ALA A 340 -8.97 18.61 -7.67
N HIS A 341 -9.68 17.67 -8.30
CA HIS A 341 -10.11 17.80 -9.69
C HIS A 341 -11.18 18.89 -9.86
N ARG A 342 -12.09 19.06 -8.88
CA ARG A 342 -13.09 20.13 -8.87
C ARG A 342 -12.43 21.51 -8.86
N ILE A 343 -11.46 21.72 -7.97
CA ILE A 343 -10.67 22.97 -7.92
C ILE A 343 -9.97 23.20 -9.25
N LEU A 344 -9.24 22.20 -9.78
CA LEU A 344 -8.52 22.33 -11.05
C LEU A 344 -9.44 22.75 -12.20
N ARG A 345 -10.61 22.11 -12.32
CA ARG A 345 -11.60 22.43 -13.37
C ARG A 345 -12.13 23.85 -13.25
N ASN A 346 -12.35 24.33 -12.02
CA ASN A 346 -12.79 25.70 -11.77
C ASN A 346 -11.73 26.69 -12.26
N VAL A 347 -10.47 26.50 -11.88
CA VAL A 347 -9.34 27.38 -12.27
C VAL A 347 -9.18 27.42 -13.79
N VAL A 348 -9.20 26.27 -14.45
CA VAL A 348 -9.13 26.18 -15.92
C VAL A 348 -10.23 27.02 -16.58
N THR A 349 -11.46 26.93 -16.06
CA THR A 349 -12.60 27.68 -16.59
C THR A 349 -12.43 29.18 -16.37
N ARG A 350 -12.00 29.60 -15.16
CA ARG A 350 -11.82 31.01 -14.80
C ARG A 350 -10.69 31.69 -15.56
N LEU A 351 -9.55 31.01 -15.71
CA LEU A 351 -8.39 31.51 -16.45
C LEU A 351 -8.56 31.36 -17.97
N LYS A 352 -9.69 30.82 -18.45
CA LYS A 352 -9.97 30.58 -19.86
C LYS A 352 -8.92 29.68 -20.54
N LEU A 353 -8.38 28.73 -19.78
CA LEU A 353 -7.48 27.70 -20.29
C LEU A 353 -8.28 26.58 -21.00
N PRO A 354 -7.64 25.80 -21.89
CA PRO A 354 -8.20 24.60 -22.49
C PRO A 354 -8.97 23.71 -21.50
N SER A 355 -10.23 23.39 -21.84
CA SER A 355 -11.13 22.65 -20.96
C SER A 355 -10.64 21.22 -20.70
N ILE A 356 -10.75 20.78 -19.45
CA ILE A 356 -10.44 19.41 -19.02
C ILE A 356 -11.71 18.56 -18.87
N SER A 357 -11.60 17.25 -19.13
CA SER A 357 -12.70 16.29 -18.93
C SER A 357 -12.93 15.98 -17.44
N SER A 358 -14.01 15.26 -17.10
CA SER A 358 -14.17 14.76 -15.72
C SER A 358 -13.07 13.74 -15.36
N LEU A 359 -12.83 13.55 -14.06
CA LEU A 359 -11.81 12.62 -13.56
C LEU A 359 -12.09 11.18 -14.01
N GLU A 360 -13.34 10.75 -13.94
CA GLU A 360 -13.77 9.40 -14.36
C GLU A 360 -13.64 9.23 -15.87
N THR A 361 -13.93 10.29 -16.63
CA THR A 361 -13.80 10.29 -18.09
C THR A 361 -12.32 10.22 -18.50
N ALA A 362 -11.45 10.97 -17.82
CA ALA A 362 -10.00 10.94 -18.03
C ALA A 362 -9.44 9.55 -17.71
N ALA A 363 -9.78 8.99 -16.54
CA ALA A 363 -9.36 7.67 -16.10
C ALA A 363 -9.91 6.53 -16.99
N GLY A 364 -11.11 6.69 -17.55
CA GLY A 364 -11.71 5.69 -18.44
C GLY A 364 -11.18 5.74 -19.87
N ARG A 365 -10.89 6.94 -20.40
CA ARG A 365 -10.38 7.12 -21.77
C ARG A 365 -8.88 6.89 -21.88
N LEU A 366 -8.13 7.17 -20.81
CA LEU A 366 -6.66 7.08 -20.78
C LEU A 366 -6.03 7.83 -21.96
N ALA A 367 -6.52 9.06 -22.21
CA ALA A 367 -6.03 9.89 -23.30
C ALA A 367 -4.53 10.22 -23.10
N PRO A 368 -3.74 10.36 -24.19
CA PRO A 368 -2.34 10.73 -24.08
C PRO A 368 -2.19 12.11 -23.43
N VAL A 369 -1.33 12.21 -22.41
CA VAL A 369 -0.99 13.50 -21.79
C VAL A 369 -0.25 14.36 -22.84
N PRO A 370 -0.52 15.67 -22.94
CA PRO A 370 0.22 16.59 -23.80
C PRO A 370 1.74 16.52 -23.60
N ASP A 371 2.50 17.12 -24.52
CA ASP A 371 3.94 17.24 -24.29
C ASP A 371 4.19 18.29 -23.21
N LEU A 372 5.01 17.93 -22.23
CA LEU A 372 5.37 18.81 -21.12
C LEU A 372 6.77 19.40 -21.35
N SER A 373 7.36 19.24 -22.53
CA SER A 373 8.66 19.84 -22.86
C SER A 373 8.54 21.34 -23.13
N GLU A 374 9.48 22.12 -22.61
CA GLU A 374 9.72 23.50 -23.01
C GLU A 374 10.88 23.56 -24.01
N ASP A 375 10.79 24.43 -25.02
CA ASP A 375 11.82 24.57 -26.06
C ASP A 375 13.20 24.85 -25.46
N GLY A 376 14.16 23.95 -25.72
CA GLY A 376 15.55 24.11 -25.29
C GLY A 376 15.89 23.61 -23.89
N LYS A 377 14.93 23.10 -23.10
CA LYS A 377 15.19 22.49 -21.78
C LYS A 377 15.06 20.97 -21.78
N PRO A 378 15.88 20.24 -21.01
CA PRO A 378 15.65 18.82 -20.73
C PRO A 378 14.29 18.59 -20.08
N VAL A 379 13.51 17.64 -20.57
CA VAL A 379 12.14 17.32 -20.08
C VAL A 379 12.11 17.09 -18.57
N ARG A 380 13.15 16.45 -18.01
CA ARG A 380 13.23 16.16 -16.58
C ARG A 380 13.35 17.43 -15.74
N GLU A 381 14.20 18.36 -16.14
CA GLU A 381 14.41 19.65 -15.46
C GLU A 381 13.14 20.49 -15.50
N HIS A 382 12.45 20.53 -16.65
CA HIS A 382 11.18 21.25 -16.74
C HIS A 382 10.08 20.63 -15.87
N ILE A 383 9.99 19.30 -15.77
CA ILE A 383 9.04 18.65 -14.84
C ILE A 383 9.36 19.01 -13.38
N GLU A 384 10.64 19.10 -13.01
CA GLU A 384 11.05 19.55 -11.67
C GLU A 384 10.63 20.99 -11.39
N GLU A 385 10.82 21.89 -12.36
CA GLU A 385 10.35 23.28 -12.28
C GLU A 385 8.82 23.34 -12.10
N LEU A 386 8.06 22.58 -12.90
CA LEU A 386 6.60 22.51 -12.77
C LEU A 386 6.15 21.93 -11.42
N LEU A 387 6.85 20.91 -10.89
CA LEU A 387 6.56 20.36 -9.57
C LEU A 387 6.90 21.35 -8.46
N SER A 388 7.99 22.10 -8.57
CA SER A 388 8.36 23.19 -7.65
C SER A 388 7.30 24.30 -7.66
N PHE A 389 6.83 24.68 -8.86
CA PHE A 389 5.72 25.61 -9.04
C PHE A 389 4.43 25.07 -8.39
N LEU A 390 4.00 23.85 -8.69
CA LEU A 390 2.79 23.27 -8.07
C LEU A 390 2.89 23.17 -6.54
N LYS A 391 4.09 22.97 -6.00
CA LYS A 391 4.32 23.02 -4.56
C LYS A 391 4.37 24.45 -4.00
N ASN A 392 4.69 25.45 -4.80
CA ASN A 392 5.05 26.78 -4.34
C ASN A 392 6.20 26.75 -3.32
N ASP A 393 7.32 26.12 -3.70
CA ASP A 393 8.52 25.99 -2.83
C ASP A 393 9.21 27.34 -2.62
N GLU A 394 9.16 28.25 -3.60
CA GLU A 394 9.74 29.59 -3.54
C GLU A 394 8.86 30.61 -2.79
N GLN A 395 7.63 30.22 -2.41
CA GLN A 395 6.62 31.11 -1.81
C GLN A 395 6.24 32.32 -2.68
N ASP A 396 6.42 32.19 -3.99
CA ASP A 396 6.14 33.22 -4.98
C ASP A 396 4.99 32.79 -5.91
N PHE A 397 4.00 33.66 -6.06
CA PHE A 397 2.86 33.40 -6.93
C PHE A 397 3.07 34.00 -8.32
N SER A 398 3.19 33.13 -9.33
CA SER A 398 3.21 33.49 -10.75
C SER A 398 2.03 32.92 -11.54
N ALA A 399 1.92 33.25 -12.83
CA ALA A 399 0.82 32.85 -13.68
C ALA A 399 0.81 31.34 -13.99
N PRO A 400 -0.33 30.65 -13.83
CA PRO A 400 -0.48 29.26 -14.24
C PRO A 400 -0.22 29.04 -15.73
N THR A 401 0.62 28.06 -16.03
CA THR A 401 0.88 27.61 -17.40
C THR A 401 0.00 26.42 -17.76
N GLN A 402 -0.25 26.21 -19.06
CA GLN A 402 -0.96 25.02 -19.52
C GLN A 402 -0.23 23.73 -19.14
N ALA A 403 1.11 23.72 -19.19
CA ALA A 403 1.92 22.58 -18.80
C ALA A 403 1.74 22.21 -17.32
N ALA A 404 1.61 23.20 -16.42
CA ALA A 404 1.33 22.95 -15.00
C ALA A 404 -0.06 22.32 -14.79
N VAL A 405 -1.07 22.79 -15.54
CA VAL A 405 -2.43 22.22 -15.53
C VAL A 405 -2.42 20.78 -16.04
N ASP A 406 -1.76 20.53 -17.18
CA ASP A 406 -1.67 19.21 -17.80
C ASP A 406 -0.94 18.21 -16.88
N LEU A 407 0.16 18.64 -16.25
CA LEU A 407 0.90 17.85 -15.28
C LEU A 407 0.02 17.52 -14.06
N LEU A 408 -0.64 18.53 -13.47
CA LEU A 408 -1.50 18.30 -12.31
C LEU A 408 -2.68 17.38 -12.64
N GLN A 409 -3.30 17.53 -13.81
CA GLN A 409 -4.35 16.61 -14.27
C GLN A 409 -3.83 15.18 -14.42
N ALA A 410 -2.64 15.01 -15.00
CA ALA A 410 -2.00 13.71 -15.14
C ALA A 410 -1.69 13.07 -13.78
N LEU A 411 -1.24 13.87 -12.80
CA LEU A 411 -0.97 13.41 -11.44
C LEU A 411 -2.25 13.02 -10.71
N ILE A 412 -3.30 13.85 -10.73
CA ILE A 412 -4.61 13.52 -10.12
C ILE A 412 -5.18 12.23 -10.73
N THR A 413 -5.12 12.10 -12.06
CA THR A 413 -5.58 10.89 -12.76
C THR A 413 -4.74 9.68 -12.37
N SER A 414 -3.42 9.84 -12.25
CA SER A 414 -2.50 8.77 -11.84
C SER A 414 -2.79 8.30 -10.42
N SER A 415 -2.94 9.23 -9.46
CA SER A 415 -3.31 8.93 -8.07
C SER A 415 -4.67 8.26 -7.98
N TYR A 416 -5.64 8.68 -8.80
CA TYR A 416 -6.97 8.06 -8.88
C TYR A 416 -6.90 6.61 -9.35
N LEU A 417 -6.12 6.31 -10.40
CA LEU A 417 -5.95 4.95 -10.90
C LEU A 417 -5.27 4.04 -9.88
N LEU A 418 -4.22 4.53 -9.21
CA LEU A 418 -3.55 3.79 -8.15
C LEU A 418 -4.50 3.49 -6.99
N LEU A 419 -5.23 4.50 -6.53
CA LEU A 419 -6.18 4.37 -5.43
C LEU A 419 -7.34 3.44 -5.75
N LYS A 420 -7.89 3.51 -6.97
CA LYS A 420 -8.96 2.63 -7.46
C LYS A 420 -8.58 1.15 -7.36
N ALA A 421 -7.30 0.80 -7.54
CA ALA A 421 -6.79 -0.55 -7.39
C ALA A 421 -6.36 -0.89 -5.95
N GLY A 422 -6.46 0.05 -5.01
CA GLY A 422 -6.08 -0.13 -3.60
C GLY A 422 -4.62 0.20 -3.29
N ALA A 423 -3.88 0.81 -4.22
CA ALA A 423 -2.54 1.35 -3.97
C ALA A 423 -2.66 2.83 -3.54
N HIS A 424 -2.48 3.05 -2.25
CA HIS A 424 -2.75 4.34 -1.61
C HIS A 424 -1.60 5.35 -1.80
N THR A 425 -1.83 6.41 -2.58
CA THR A 425 -0.85 7.49 -2.82
C THR A 425 -1.53 8.85 -2.91
N SER A 426 -0.99 9.86 -2.23
CA SER A 426 -1.39 11.27 -2.42
C SER A 426 -0.84 11.83 -3.74
N ILE A 427 -1.43 12.92 -4.23
CA ILE A 427 -0.99 13.61 -5.46
C ILE A 427 0.47 14.05 -5.35
N GLU A 428 0.87 14.61 -4.21
CA GLU A 428 2.24 15.00 -3.94
C GLU A 428 3.21 13.80 -3.98
N LYS A 429 2.83 12.67 -3.37
CA LYS A 429 3.65 11.46 -3.40
C LYS A 429 3.78 10.91 -4.81
N THR A 430 2.70 10.92 -5.58
CA THR A 430 2.68 10.55 -7.00
C THR A 430 3.58 11.47 -7.83
N GLY A 431 3.56 12.79 -7.58
CA GLY A 431 4.49 13.74 -8.20
C GLY A 431 5.95 13.46 -7.85
N SER A 432 6.23 13.12 -6.59
CA SER A 432 7.58 12.76 -6.14
C SER A 432 8.13 11.52 -6.86
N MET A 433 7.28 10.62 -7.36
CA MET A 433 7.71 9.43 -8.09
C MET A 433 8.36 9.75 -9.44
N LEU A 434 8.05 10.90 -10.04
CA LEU A 434 8.62 11.31 -11.33
C LEU A 434 10.11 11.61 -11.25
N HIS A 435 10.57 12.21 -10.14
CA HIS A 435 11.95 12.68 -10.02
C HIS A 435 12.69 12.17 -8.77
N ASN A 436 12.02 12.13 -7.61
CA ASN A 436 12.67 11.95 -6.30
C ASN A 436 12.76 10.49 -5.83
N GLN A 437 11.87 9.61 -6.29
CA GLN A 437 11.83 8.23 -5.81
C GLN A 437 12.68 7.29 -6.66
N PRO A 438 13.33 6.29 -6.04
CA PRO A 438 14.09 5.28 -6.77
C PRO A 438 13.16 4.31 -7.51
N GLU A 439 13.70 3.65 -8.54
CA GLU A 439 12.99 2.62 -9.31
C GLU A 439 12.38 1.52 -8.42
N SER A 440 13.06 1.13 -7.33
CA SER A 440 12.58 0.11 -6.38
C SER A 440 11.27 0.50 -5.68
N TYR A 441 11.06 1.80 -5.43
CA TYR A 441 9.82 2.30 -4.85
C TYR A 441 8.66 2.17 -5.86
N GLN A 442 8.89 2.53 -7.12
CA GLN A 442 7.88 2.35 -8.18
C GLN A 442 7.51 0.86 -8.37
N HIS A 443 8.49 -0.05 -8.31
CA HIS A 443 8.24 -1.50 -8.31
C HIS A 443 7.35 -1.95 -7.15
N THR A 444 7.54 -1.37 -5.96
CA THR A 444 6.73 -1.69 -4.78
C THR A 444 5.27 -1.25 -4.99
N VAL A 445 5.05 -0.03 -5.50
CA VAL A 445 3.72 0.49 -5.82
C VAL A 445 3.03 -0.35 -6.91
N LEU A 446 3.76 -0.74 -7.96
CA LEU A 446 3.24 -1.61 -9.02
C LEU A 446 2.82 -2.98 -8.47
N LYS A 447 3.65 -3.60 -7.62
CA LYS A 447 3.33 -4.88 -6.97
C LYS A 447 2.11 -4.77 -6.07
N GLU A 448 2.01 -3.69 -5.29
CA GLU A 448 0.85 -3.44 -4.45
C GLU A 448 -0.43 -3.30 -5.28
N TYR A 449 -0.40 -2.50 -6.35
CA TYR A 449 -1.51 -2.36 -7.30
C TYR A 449 -1.97 -3.73 -7.84
N LEU A 450 -1.04 -4.55 -8.34
CA LEU A 450 -1.36 -5.84 -8.96
C LEU A 450 -1.86 -6.88 -7.95
N ASN A 451 -1.27 -6.94 -6.75
CA ASN A 451 -1.68 -7.88 -5.71
C ASN A 451 -3.07 -7.54 -5.14
N LYS A 452 -3.36 -6.24 -4.94
CA LYS A 452 -4.66 -5.78 -4.45
C LYS A 452 -5.75 -6.02 -5.48
N LEU A 453 -5.47 -5.77 -6.76
CA LEU A 453 -6.38 -6.10 -7.85
C LEU A 453 -6.74 -7.60 -7.85
N GLY A 454 -5.75 -8.48 -7.72
CA GLY A 454 -5.98 -9.92 -7.71
C GLY A 454 -6.64 -10.48 -6.45
N GLY A 455 -6.64 -9.73 -5.35
CA GLY A 455 -7.40 -10.03 -4.13
C GLY A 455 -8.86 -9.56 -4.16
N SER A 456 -9.25 -8.74 -5.14
CA SER A 456 -10.63 -8.25 -5.27
C SER A 456 -11.59 -9.37 -5.63
N ALA A 457 -12.70 -9.48 -4.89
CA ALA A 457 -13.77 -10.43 -5.20
C ALA A 457 -14.32 -10.17 -6.61
N GLY A 458 -14.21 -11.16 -7.50
CA GLY A 458 -14.73 -11.05 -8.87
C GLY A 458 -13.78 -10.43 -9.90
N ALA A 459 -12.46 -10.44 -9.67
CA ALA A 459 -11.47 -10.06 -10.69
C ALA A 459 -11.62 -10.92 -11.97
N ASP A 460 -12.42 -10.44 -12.92
CA ASP A 460 -12.67 -11.07 -14.22
C ASP A 460 -11.55 -10.75 -15.23
N ASP A 461 -11.48 -11.48 -16.34
CA ASP A 461 -10.42 -11.34 -17.34
C ASP A 461 -10.43 -9.95 -17.96
N LYS A 462 -11.62 -9.36 -18.09
CA LYS A 462 -11.81 -7.97 -18.54
C LYS A 462 -11.15 -6.96 -17.60
N LEU A 463 -11.19 -7.19 -16.29
CA LEU A 463 -10.58 -6.30 -15.31
C LEU A 463 -9.05 -6.33 -15.42
N TRP A 464 -8.45 -7.51 -15.62
CA TRP A 464 -7.01 -7.63 -15.85
C TRP A 464 -6.55 -6.97 -17.16
N VAL A 465 -7.33 -7.10 -18.23
CA VAL A 465 -7.03 -6.40 -19.50
C VAL A 465 -7.13 -4.88 -19.33
N SER A 466 -8.12 -4.39 -18.57
CA SER A 466 -8.26 -2.96 -18.25
C SER A 466 -7.10 -2.48 -17.38
N ALA A 467 -6.76 -3.22 -16.33
CA ALA A 467 -5.66 -2.91 -15.42
C ALA A 467 -4.31 -2.84 -16.13
N ARG A 468 -4.05 -3.76 -17.09
CA ARG A 468 -2.86 -3.66 -17.94
C ARG A 468 -2.82 -2.33 -18.70
N LYS A 469 -3.94 -1.87 -19.27
CA LYS A 469 -4.00 -0.56 -19.96
C LYS A 469 -3.75 0.60 -19.01
N GLU A 470 -4.35 0.56 -17.81
CA GLU A 470 -4.14 1.57 -16.77
C GLU A 470 -2.67 1.62 -16.34
N VAL A 471 -2.03 0.47 -16.06
CA VAL A 471 -0.62 0.38 -15.68
C VAL A 471 0.32 0.87 -16.79
N LEU A 472 0.06 0.50 -18.04
CA LEU A 472 0.85 1.00 -19.17
C LEU A 472 0.68 2.51 -19.35
N TRP A 473 -0.54 3.04 -19.16
CA TRP A 473 -0.75 4.49 -19.15
C TRP A 473 -0.05 5.17 -17.95
N LEU A 474 -0.01 4.56 -16.77
CA LEU A 474 0.78 5.07 -15.64
C LEU A 474 2.30 5.05 -15.91
N HIS A 475 2.75 4.17 -16.81
CA HIS A 475 4.15 4.08 -17.26
C HIS A 475 4.51 5.17 -18.28
N ASP A 476 3.69 5.37 -19.31
CA ASP A 476 4.03 6.21 -20.47
C ASP A 476 3.12 7.43 -20.71
N TRP A 477 2.09 7.59 -19.87
CA TRP A 477 1.03 8.59 -20.00
C TRP A 477 0.38 8.62 -21.39
N GLY A 478 0.15 7.44 -21.96
CA GLY A 478 -0.54 7.23 -23.24
C GLY A 478 0.30 7.54 -24.48
N LYS A 479 1.61 7.79 -24.35
CA LYS A 479 2.54 7.91 -25.47
C LYS A 479 3.59 6.79 -25.39
N PRO A 480 3.31 5.62 -25.96
CA PRO A 480 4.22 4.49 -25.85
C PRO A 480 5.57 4.79 -26.53
N PRO A 481 6.68 4.24 -26.01
CA PRO A 481 8.00 4.34 -26.64
C PRO A 481 7.98 3.79 -28.08
N SER A 482 8.84 4.36 -28.94
CA SER A 482 9.03 3.91 -30.33
C SER A 482 9.31 2.40 -30.40
N SER A 483 8.89 1.75 -31.48
CA SER A 483 8.93 0.28 -31.64
C SER A 483 10.34 -0.34 -31.51
N GLU A 484 11.40 0.39 -31.85
CA GLU A 484 12.77 -0.08 -31.66
C GLU A 484 13.18 -0.05 -30.19
N GLY A 485 13.47 -1.23 -29.62
CA GLY A 485 13.92 -1.35 -28.23
C GLY A 485 12.84 -1.01 -27.19
N ALA A 486 11.56 -1.09 -27.55
CA ALA A 486 10.43 -0.71 -26.68
C ALA A 486 10.48 -1.32 -25.26
N THR A 487 11.03 -2.53 -25.09
CA THR A 487 11.16 -3.20 -23.79
C THR A 487 12.23 -2.59 -22.88
N THR A 488 13.27 -1.97 -23.46
CA THR A 488 14.39 -1.33 -22.74
C THR A 488 14.21 0.17 -22.53
N GLN A 489 13.08 0.74 -22.98
CA GLN A 489 12.81 2.16 -22.82
C GLN A 489 12.13 2.45 -21.47
N ARG A 490 12.52 3.59 -20.87
CA ARG A 490 11.84 4.20 -19.73
C ARG A 490 10.64 5.01 -20.22
N GLY A 491 9.60 5.04 -19.41
CA GLY A 491 8.41 5.83 -19.66
C GLY A 491 8.53 7.24 -19.07
N ARG A 492 7.60 8.11 -19.45
CA ARG A 492 7.49 9.49 -18.93
C ARG A 492 6.50 9.63 -17.77
N GLY A 493 5.74 8.58 -17.45
CA GLY A 493 4.74 8.58 -16.41
C GLY A 493 5.28 8.27 -15.02
N VAL A 494 4.38 8.11 -14.06
CA VAL A 494 4.70 7.91 -12.63
C VAL A 494 5.37 6.57 -12.34
N LEU A 495 5.16 5.56 -13.19
CA LEU A 495 5.88 4.28 -13.18
C LEU A 495 7.01 4.24 -14.24
N GLY A 496 7.33 5.38 -14.84
CA GLY A 496 8.20 5.49 -16.00
C GLY A 496 9.67 5.16 -15.75
N GLN A 497 10.14 5.15 -14.49
CA GLN A 497 11.51 4.72 -14.23
C GLN A 497 11.69 3.21 -14.41
N ILE A 498 10.61 2.43 -14.30
CA ILE A 498 10.66 1.00 -14.57
C ILE A 498 10.78 0.80 -16.08
N LEU A 499 11.69 -0.09 -16.50
CA LEU A 499 11.78 -0.50 -17.91
C LEU A 499 10.46 -1.14 -18.35
N ARG A 500 9.97 -0.81 -19.55
CA ARG A 500 8.68 -1.33 -20.03
C ARG A 500 8.60 -2.86 -19.99
N GLY A 501 9.67 -3.56 -20.37
CA GLY A 501 9.74 -5.02 -20.28
C GLY A 501 9.64 -5.54 -18.85
N ALA A 502 10.17 -4.81 -17.86
CA ALA A 502 10.03 -5.17 -16.45
C ALA A 502 8.59 -4.95 -15.94
N VAL A 503 7.91 -3.88 -16.38
CA VAL A 503 6.48 -3.69 -16.09
C VAL A 503 5.64 -4.85 -16.62
N GLU A 504 5.85 -5.24 -17.87
CA GLU A 504 5.13 -6.37 -18.49
C GLU A 504 5.44 -7.71 -17.81
N LYS A 505 6.68 -7.93 -17.35
CA LYS A 505 7.05 -9.12 -16.55
C LYS A 505 6.32 -9.17 -15.22
N GLU A 506 6.17 -8.04 -14.52
CA GLU A 506 5.45 -7.97 -13.25
C GLU A 506 3.94 -8.21 -13.46
N ILE A 507 3.35 -7.65 -14.53
CA ILE A 507 1.95 -7.93 -14.92
C ILE A 507 1.75 -9.42 -15.21
N LEU A 508 2.64 -10.03 -15.99
CA LEU A 508 2.61 -11.46 -16.28
C LEU A 508 2.74 -12.29 -15.00
N THR A 509 3.68 -11.94 -14.13
CA THR A 509 3.89 -12.64 -12.85
C THR A 509 2.64 -12.58 -11.97
N ALA A 510 1.95 -11.43 -11.92
CA ALA A 510 0.69 -11.29 -11.21
C ALA A 510 -0.42 -12.15 -11.82
N LEU A 511 -0.59 -12.15 -13.15
CA LEU A 511 -1.56 -13.01 -13.84
C LEU A 511 -1.35 -14.49 -13.51
N LEU A 512 -0.09 -14.96 -13.54
CA LEU A 512 0.27 -16.34 -13.21
C LEU A 512 0.00 -16.68 -11.74
N THR A 513 0.33 -15.76 -10.83
CA THR A 513 0.13 -15.92 -9.38
C THR A 513 -1.36 -16.02 -9.03
N HIS A 514 -2.21 -15.25 -9.72
CA HIS A 514 -3.67 -15.29 -9.55
C HIS A 514 -4.39 -16.30 -10.46
N GLY A 515 -3.65 -17.20 -11.12
CA GLY A 515 -4.22 -18.30 -11.92
C GLY A 515 -4.92 -17.88 -13.22
N ARG A 516 -4.66 -16.67 -13.73
CA ARG A 516 -5.29 -16.10 -14.95
C ARG A 516 -4.58 -16.56 -16.23
N TYR A 517 -4.39 -17.87 -16.39
CA TYR A 517 -3.60 -18.43 -17.48
C TYR A 517 -4.18 -18.15 -18.87
N ALA A 518 -5.51 -18.12 -19.02
CA ALA A 518 -6.16 -17.84 -20.31
C ALA A 518 -5.85 -16.41 -20.79
N THR A 519 -5.97 -15.43 -19.89
CA THR A 519 -5.63 -14.03 -20.17
C THR A 519 -4.14 -13.84 -20.41
N ALA A 520 -3.27 -14.50 -19.63
CA ALA A 520 -1.83 -14.48 -19.87
C ALA A 520 -1.48 -15.01 -21.28
N ARG A 521 -2.08 -16.12 -21.72
CA ARG A 521 -1.91 -16.64 -23.08
C ARG A 521 -2.39 -15.65 -24.14
N SER A 522 -3.58 -15.08 -23.96
CA SER A 522 -4.13 -14.09 -24.90
C SER A 522 -3.22 -12.87 -25.06
N LEU A 523 -2.59 -12.39 -23.98
CA LEU A 523 -1.81 -11.15 -23.99
C LEU A 523 -0.35 -11.36 -24.41
N TYR A 524 0.26 -12.50 -24.08
CA TYR A 524 1.70 -12.73 -24.27
C TYR A 524 2.05 -13.80 -25.30
N GLU A 525 1.21 -14.85 -25.47
CA GLU A 525 1.48 -15.97 -26.39
C GLU A 525 0.78 -15.76 -27.74
N ASN A 526 -0.50 -15.37 -27.72
CA ASN A 526 -1.35 -15.25 -28.91
C ASN A 526 -1.42 -13.81 -29.47
N SER A 527 -0.71 -12.86 -28.85
CA SER A 527 -0.71 -11.47 -29.32
C SER A 527 0.02 -11.35 -30.66
N PRO A 528 -0.53 -10.61 -31.65
CA PRO A 528 0.16 -10.38 -32.92
C PRO A 528 1.48 -9.62 -32.73
N GLU A 529 1.54 -8.76 -31.71
CA GLU A 529 2.75 -8.07 -31.27
C GLU A 529 3.01 -8.47 -29.81
N PRO A 530 3.87 -9.47 -29.55
CA PRO A 530 4.14 -9.92 -28.20
C PRO A 530 4.95 -8.84 -27.45
N PRO A 531 4.50 -8.42 -26.24
CA PRO A 531 5.15 -7.34 -25.49
C PRO A 531 6.50 -7.75 -24.86
N LEU A 532 6.81 -9.05 -24.85
CA LEU A 532 8.04 -9.63 -24.31
C LEU A 532 8.66 -10.57 -25.34
N SER A 533 9.99 -10.73 -25.29
CA SER A 533 10.66 -11.75 -26.10
C SER A 533 10.26 -13.17 -25.65
N LYS A 534 10.46 -14.18 -26.52
CA LYS A 534 10.17 -15.57 -26.17
C LYS A 534 11.03 -16.06 -24.99
N GLU A 535 12.27 -15.62 -24.91
CA GLU A 535 13.20 -15.91 -23.83
C GLU A 535 12.74 -15.27 -22.51
N GLU A 536 12.32 -14.01 -22.55
CA GLU A 536 11.79 -13.29 -21.38
C GLU A 536 10.47 -13.88 -20.88
N LEU A 537 9.58 -14.26 -21.79
CA LEU A 537 8.33 -14.95 -21.47
C LEU A 537 8.60 -16.30 -20.80
N SER A 538 9.44 -17.13 -21.41
CA SER A 538 9.80 -18.46 -20.88
C SER A 538 10.46 -18.39 -19.51
N SER A 539 11.45 -17.51 -19.35
CA SER A 539 12.15 -17.33 -18.07
C SER A 539 11.22 -16.83 -16.95
N THR A 540 10.29 -15.92 -17.25
CA THR A 540 9.31 -15.41 -16.28
C THR A 540 8.31 -16.50 -15.85
N ILE A 541 7.86 -17.33 -16.78
CA ILE A 541 6.96 -18.47 -16.49
C ILE A 541 7.69 -19.49 -15.59
N ILE A 542 8.93 -19.85 -15.96
CA ILE A 542 9.74 -20.81 -15.17
C ILE A 542 9.98 -20.26 -13.76
N ALA A 543 10.38 -18.99 -13.64
CA ALA A 543 10.61 -18.35 -12.34
C ALA A 543 9.33 -18.35 -11.47
N SER A 544 8.18 -18.02 -12.06
CA SER A 544 6.88 -18.04 -11.37
C SER A 544 6.49 -19.45 -10.92
N ALA A 545 6.69 -20.45 -11.78
CA ALA A 545 6.44 -21.85 -11.46
C ALA A 545 7.35 -22.36 -10.33
N MET A 546 8.63 -21.99 -10.34
CA MET A 546 9.57 -22.34 -9.26
C MET A 546 9.24 -21.64 -7.96
N HIS A 547 8.82 -20.37 -8.00
CA HIS A 547 8.35 -19.66 -6.82
C HIS A 547 7.12 -20.36 -6.21
N ALA A 548 6.13 -20.73 -7.03
CA ALA A 548 4.96 -21.48 -6.59
C ALA A 548 5.33 -22.86 -6.03
N PHE A 549 6.26 -23.57 -6.66
CA PHE A 549 6.75 -24.87 -6.19
C PHE A 549 7.45 -24.78 -4.82
N ASN A 550 8.32 -23.77 -4.64
CA ASN A 550 9.07 -23.57 -3.40
C ASN A 550 8.19 -23.12 -2.23
N ASN A 551 7.17 -22.31 -2.51
CA ASN A 551 6.26 -21.75 -1.50
C ASN A 551 4.96 -22.54 -1.33
N ALA A 552 4.77 -23.63 -2.08
CA ALA A 552 3.70 -24.57 -1.79
C ALA A 552 3.82 -24.96 -0.31
N ASN A 553 2.75 -24.80 0.46
CA ASN A 553 2.74 -25.04 1.91
C ASN A 553 2.58 -26.54 2.26
N ASN A 554 2.53 -27.40 1.25
CA ASN A 554 2.57 -28.84 1.41
C ASN A 554 3.56 -29.52 0.43
N PRO A 555 4.85 -29.45 0.72
CA PRO A 555 5.79 -30.49 0.41
C PRO A 555 6.21 -30.99 1.80
N ASN A 556 5.60 -32.06 2.31
CA ASN A 556 5.86 -32.59 3.66
C ASN A 556 7.36 -32.96 3.87
N LYS A 557 8.24 -31.96 3.94
CA LYS A 557 9.71 -32.02 3.96
C LYS A 557 10.24 -32.39 5.34
N THR A 558 9.39 -32.31 6.36
CA THR A 558 9.66 -32.74 7.74
C THR A 558 9.17 -34.15 8.04
N ARG A 559 8.52 -34.82 7.08
CA ARG A 559 8.02 -36.19 7.24
C ARG A 559 8.92 -37.18 6.50
N GLY A 560 10.12 -37.38 7.02
CA GLY A 560 10.97 -38.49 6.61
C GLY A 560 10.24 -39.82 6.78
N GLY A 561 10.34 -40.69 5.77
CA GLY A 561 9.89 -42.09 5.80
C GLY A 561 8.39 -42.29 5.54
N ALA A 562 7.95 -42.21 4.28
CA ALA A 562 6.58 -42.54 3.88
C ALA A 562 6.14 -43.95 4.36
N LEU A 563 7.06 -44.91 4.32
CA LEU A 563 6.87 -46.29 4.79
C LEU A 563 6.73 -46.40 6.32
N ALA A 564 7.39 -45.53 7.09
CA ALA A 564 7.35 -45.59 8.56
C ALA A 564 6.12 -44.90 9.17
N GLN A 565 5.52 -43.97 8.43
CA GLN A 565 4.39 -43.17 8.92
C GLN A 565 3.03 -43.70 8.49
N ASN A 566 2.98 -44.43 7.39
CA ASN A 566 1.73 -44.94 6.83
C ASN A 566 1.75 -46.45 6.92
N THR A 567 0.97 -46.99 7.87
CA THR A 567 0.84 -48.44 8.08
C THR A 567 0.46 -49.14 6.78
N ARG A 568 1.07 -50.30 6.51
CA ARG A 568 0.83 -51.13 5.31
C ARG A 568 1.17 -50.51 3.96
N THR A 569 1.78 -49.32 3.88
CA THR A 569 2.14 -48.77 2.57
C THR A 569 3.17 -49.59 1.82
N TYR A 570 3.98 -50.41 2.50
CA TYR A 570 4.89 -51.36 1.87
C TYR A 570 4.22 -52.35 0.90
N THR A 571 2.91 -52.56 0.97
CA THR A 571 2.19 -53.41 0.01
C THR A 571 2.10 -52.79 -1.39
N ASP A 572 2.33 -51.48 -1.51
CA ASP A 572 2.24 -50.71 -2.76
C ASP A 572 3.64 -50.43 -3.36
N ILE A 573 4.45 -51.48 -3.46
CA ILE A 573 5.85 -51.39 -3.90
C ILE A 573 6.00 -50.81 -5.31
N ASP A 574 5.07 -51.11 -6.22
CA ASP A 574 5.13 -50.67 -7.62
C ASP A 574 5.01 -49.14 -7.73
N ASN A 575 4.20 -48.49 -6.90
CA ASN A 575 4.15 -47.03 -6.83
C ASN A 575 5.45 -46.44 -6.28
N PHE A 576 6.03 -47.03 -5.22
CA PHE A 576 7.33 -46.57 -4.72
C PHE A 576 8.46 -46.72 -5.74
N LEU A 577 8.49 -47.81 -6.50
CA LEU A 577 9.45 -47.99 -7.59
C LEU A 577 9.26 -46.95 -8.71
N SER A 578 8.01 -46.64 -9.07
CA SER A 578 7.69 -45.55 -10.01
C SER A 578 8.19 -44.19 -9.50
N PHE A 579 7.98 -43.89 -8.21
CA PHE A 579 8.51 -42.67 -7.59
C PHE A 579 10.04 -42.63 -7.59
N GLY A 580 10.69 -43.74 -7.22
CA GLY A 580 12.15 -43.87 -7.28
C GLY A 580 12.69 -43.57 -8.67
N SER A 581 12.05 -44.12 -9.70
CA SER A 581 12.42 -43.88 -11.10
C SER A 581 12.29 -42.40 -11.48
N LYS A 582 11.18 -41.75 -11.10
CA LYS A 582 10.98 -40.30 -11.33
C LYS A 582 12.01 -39.45 -10.59
N ILE A 583 12.43 -39.84 -9.38
CA ILE A 583 13.44 -39.14 -8.59
C ILE A 583 14.82 -39.22 -9.26
N VAL A 584 15.18 -40.38 -9.81
CA VAL A 584 16.43 -40.56 -10.57
C VAL A 584 16.41 -39.73 -11.85
N LEU A 585 15.31 -39.79 -12.62
CA LEU A 585 15.15 -39.00 -13.85
C LEU A 585 15.14 -37.49 -13.60
N ALA A 586 14.64 -37.04 -12.45
CA ALA A 586 14.70 -35.65 -12.02
C ALA A 586 16.12 -35.22 -11.58
N GLY A 587 17.11 -36.13 -11.60
CA GLY A 587 18.49 -35.84 -11.28
C GLY A 587 18.77 -35.68 -9.78
N LEU A 588 17.83 -36.08 -8.91
CA LEU A 588 17.90 -35.78 -7.47
C LEU A 588 18.85 -36.71 -6.68
N THR A 589 19.32 -37.81 -7.29
CA THR A 589 20.13 -38.84 -6.63
C THR A 589 21.64 -38.58 -6.66
N VAL A 590 22.11 -37.72 -7.56
CA VAL A 590 23.54 -37.37 -7.72
C VAL A 590 23.65 -35.85 -7.80
N ARG A 591 24.56 -35.27 -7.00
CA ARG A 591 24.90 -33.85 -7.04
C ARG A 591 26.39 -33.73 -7.27
N ASP A 592 26.80 -32.88 -8.22
CA ASP A 592 28.22 -32.53 -8.37
C ASP A 592 28.71 -31.68 -7.18
N LEU A 593 30.02 -31.42 -7.12
CA LEU A 593 30.65 -30.57 -6.08
C LEU A 593 30.11 -29.12 -6.07
N GLU A 594 29.46 -28.69 -7.14
CA GLU A 594 28.83 -27.38 -7.35
C GLU A 594 27.30 -27.44 -7.20
N GLY A 595 26.74 -28.59 -6.80
CA GLY A 595 25.31 -28.81 -6.57
C GLY A 595 24.45 -29.06 -7.81
N ARG A 596 25.02 -29.26 -9.00
CA ARG A 596 24.26 -29.53 -10.24
C ARG A 596 23.89 -31.01 -10.38
N SER A 597 22.71 -31.24 -10.93
CA SER A 597 22.15 -32.56 -11.24
C SER A 597 22.32 -32.88 -12.72
N GLN A 598 23.52 -33.28 -13.14
CA GLN A 598 23.75 -33.83 -14.49
C GLN A 598 24.26 -35.27 -14.36
N MET A 599 23.57 -36.21 -15.00
CA MET A 599 23.96 -37.63 -15.03
C MET A 599 24.21 -38.06 -16.48
N SER A 600 25.25 -38.86 -16.71
CA SER A 600 25.43 -39.56 -17.97
C SER A 600 24.39 -40.69 -18.12
N PRO A 601 24.08 -41.16 -19.34
CA PRO A 601 23.15 -42.28 -19.54
C PRO A 601 23.52 -43.53 -18.72
N GLU A 602 24.81 -43.86 -18.65
CA GLU A 602 25.30 -44.98 -17.84
C GLU A 602 25.08 -44.78 -16.33
N GLN A 603 25.20 -43.54 -15.84
CA GLN A 603 24.93 -43.19 -14.45
C GLN A 603 23.43 -43.24 -14.12
N VAL A 604 22.55 -42.93 -15.08
CA VAL A 604 21.09 -43.04 -14.89
C VAL A 604 20.71 -44.50 -14.67
N ASP A 605 21.21 -45.43 -15.48
CA ASP A 605 20.91 -46.86 -15.35
C ASP A 605 21.43 -47.43 -14.02
N GLU A 606 22.63 -47.04 -13.60
CA GLU A 606 23.20 -47.42 -12.31
C GLU A 606 22.36 -46.88 -11.13
N GLN A 607 21.97 -45.60 -11.17
CA GLN A 607 21.14 -45.00 -10.14
C GLN A 607 19.71 -45.58 -10.11
N MET A 608 19.16 -45.98 -11.26
CA MET A 608 17.90 -46.70 -11.34
C MET A 608 17.98 -48.05 -10.64
N ALA A 609 19.05 -48.82 -10.87
CA ALA A 609 19.27 -50.10 -10.22
C ALA A 609 19.39 -49.95 -8.69
N ILE A 610 20.23 -49.00 -8.23
CA ILE A 610 20.40 -48.69 -6.80
C ILE A 610 19.07 -48.28 -6.16
N ALA A 611 18.29 -47.42 -6.82
CA ALA A 611 16.99 -46.99 -6.32
C ALA A 611 16.04 -48.18 -6.16
N ARG A 612 15.98 -49.09 -7.15
CA ARG A 612 15.14 -50.30 -7.11
C ARG A 612 15.54 -51.25 -5.96
N TRP A 613 16.83 -51.55 -5.79
CA TRP A 613 17.32 -52.40 -4.70
C TRP A 613 16.97 -51.80 -3.34
N ARG A 614 17.25 -50.50 -3.17
CA ARG A 614 17.02 -49.81 -1.91
C ARG A 614 15.53 -49.73 -1.55
N ILE A 615 14.67 -49.39 -2.51
CA ILE A 615 13.22 -49.29 -2.28
C ILE A 615 12.62 -50.65 -1.92
N THR A 616 13.01 -51.70 -2.64
CA THR A 616 12.54 -53.07 -2.38
C THR A 616 12.98 -53.54 -0.98
N SER A 617 14.25 -53.32 -0.62
CA SER A 617 14.77 -53.59 0.72
C SER A 617 14.00 -52.83 1.81
N MET A 618 13.74 -51.53 1.62
CA MET A 618 12.99 -50.73 2.59
C MET A 618 11.54 -51.20 2.75
N CYS A 619 10.89 -51.69 1.69
CA CYS A 619 9.54 -52.26 1.78
C CYS A 619 9.53 -53.59 2.56
N ILE A 620 10.56 -54.43 2.36
CA ILE A 620 10.74 -55.67 3.13
C ILE A 620 10.96 -55.36 4.60
N ASP A 621 11.88 -54.44 4.93
CA ASP A 621 12.16 -54.04 6.31
C ASP A 621 10.90 -53.45 6.99
N ALA A 622 10.12 -52.65 6.25
CA ALA A 622 8.86 -52.09 6.75
C ALA A 622 7.80 -53.17 7.02
N ALA A 623 7.65 -54.16 6.12
CA ALA A 623 6.76 -55.29 6.32
C ALA A 623 7.15 -56.10 7.57
N LEU A 624 8.45 -56.38 7.77
CA LEU A 624 8.96 -57.05 8.96
C LEU A 624 8.70 -56.24 10.24
N SER A 625 8.85 -54.91 10.20
CA SER A 625 8.61 -54.04 11.35
C SER A 625 7.14 -54.00 11.79
N GLU A 626 6.20 -54.20 10.87
CA GLU A 626 4.77 -54.33 11.14
C GLU A 626 4.34 -55.78 11.42
N ASN A 627 5.30 -56.70 11.51
CA ASN A 627 5.08 -58.12 11.70
C ASN A 627 4.24 -58.79 10.57
N ASP A 628 4.36 -58.29 9.33
CA ASP A 628 3.84 -58.91 8.11
C ASP A 628 4.92 -59.72 7.41
N PHE A 629 5.19 -60.91 7.94
CA PHE A 629 6.21 -61.80 7.39
C PHE A 629 5.85 -62.32 5.99
N GLU A 630 4.57 -62.58 5.70
CA GLU A 630 4.14 -63.15 4.42
C GLU A 630 4.38 -62.17 3.26
N THR A 631 4.12 -60.87 3.47
CA THR A 631 4.44 -59.85 2.45
C THR A 631 5.95 -59.72 2.25
N ALA A 632 6.74 -59.69 3.33
CA ALA A 632 8.21 -59.65 3.26
C ALA A 632 8.77 -60.87 2.50
N TYR A 633 8.30 -62.07 2.84
CA TYR A 633 8.64 -63.32 2.18
C TYR A 633 8.31 -63.28 0.69
N SER A 634 7.10 -62.82 0.32
CA SER A 634 6.68 -62.72 -1.07
C SER A 634 7.57 -61.81 -1.91
N TYR A 635 8.07 -60.71 -1.33
CA TYR A 635 9.00 -59.80 -1.99
C TYR A 635 10.40 -60.40 -2.11
N VAL A 636 10.86 -61.15 -1.11
CA VAL A 636 12.15 -61.86 -1.16
C VAL A 636 12.17 -62.97 -2.21
N VAL A 637 11.10 -63.73 -2.37
CA VAL A 637 11.08 -64.86 -3.32
C VAL A 637 10.72 -64.42 -4.73
N ASN A 638 9.73 -63.52 -4.90
CA ASN A 638 9.20 -63.21 -6.22
C ASN A 638 9.77 -61.93 -6.84
N ARG A 639 10.16 -60.93 -6.04
CA ARG A 639 10.60 -59.61 -6.55
C ARG A 639 12.12 -59.48 -6.55
N LEU A 640 12.78 -59.82 -5.44
CA LEU A 640 14.23 -59.69 -5.31
C LEU A 640 15.05 -60.38 -6.41
N PRO A 641 14.77 -61.65 -6.81
CA PRO A 641 15.51 -62.32 -7.87
C PRO A 641 15.40 -61.65 -9.23
N SER A 642 14.25 -61.03 -9.53
CA SER A 642 14.04 -60.28 -10.78
C SER A 642 14.81 -58.95 -10.82
N ILE A 643 15.16 -58.38 -9.67
CA ILE A 643 15.79 -57.06 -9.55
C ILE A 643 17.32 -57.21 -9.34
N SER A 644 17.76 -58.26 -8.64
CA SER A 644 19.17 -58.58 -8.44
C SER A 644 19.75 -59.47 -9.55
N GLY A 645 18.92 -60.18 -10.32
CA GLY A 645 19.34 -61.05 -11.44
C GLY A 645 20.11 -60.32 -12.54
N ASP A 646 19.80 -59.03 -12.77
CA ASP A 646 20.52 -58.18 -13.73
C ASP A 646 21.92 -57.78 -13.22
N ALA A 647 22.15 -57.77 -11.89
CA ALA A 647 23.44 -57.44 -11.30
C ALA A 647 24.47 -58.58 -11.38
N TYR A 648 23.99 -59.83 -11.55
CA TYR A 648 24.78 -61.05 -11.55
C TYR A 648 24.67 -61.87 -12.84
N SER A 649 24.00 -61.36 -13.88
CA SER A 649 24.02 -61.99 -15.21
C SER A 649 25.45 -62.05 -15.75
N LYS A 650 25.91 -63.27 -16.10
CA LYS A 650 27.21 -63.53 -16.75
C LYS A 650 27.48 -62.50 -17.86
N PRO A 651 28.75 -62.04 -18.05
CA PRO A 651 29.08 -61.26 -19.24
C PRO A 651 28.70 -62.07 -20.50
N PRO A 652 28.19 -61.42 -21.56
CA PRO A 652 27.83 -62.11 -22.79
C PRO A 652 29.07 -62.82 -23.35
N SER A 653 28.96 -64.13 -23.53
CA SER A 653 29.95 -64.97 -24.18
C SER A 653 29.98 -64.67 -25.68
N SER A 654 30.53 -63.53 -26.09
CA SER A 654 30.83 -63.24 -27.50
C SER A 654 31.83 -62.10 -27.65
N SER A 655 33.11 -62.37 -27.41
CA SER A 655 34.23 -61.85 -28.22
C SER A 655 35.55 -62.39 -27.68
N SER A 656 36.39 -62.86 -28.60
CA SER A 656 37.70 -63.48 -28.42
C SER A 656 38.62 -62.84 -27.35
N PRO A 657 39.51 -63.61 -26.71
CA PRO A 657 40.44 -63.07 -25.71
C PRO A 657 41.49 -62.15 -26.36
N PRO A 658 41.81 -60.99 -25.77
CA PRO A 658 43.00 -60.22 -26.14
C PRO A 658 44.27 -60.86 -25.53
N PRO A 659 45.46 -60.64 -26.12
CA PRO A 659 46.67 -61.34 -25.74
C PRO A 659 47.22 -60.86 -24.39
N LEU A 660 47.73 -61.80 -23.58
CA LEU A 660 48.39 -61.54 -22.29
C LEU A 660 49.65 -60.68 -22.44
N PRO A 661 49.90 -59.70 -21.55
CA PRO A 661 51.26 -59.30 -21.18
C PRO A 661 51.76 -60.11 -19.98
N LYS A 662 53.04 -60.47 -20.02
CA LYS A 662 53.74 -61.22 -18.95
C LYS A 662 54.00 -60.33 -17.74
N GLY A 663 53.68 -60.85 -16.55
CA GLY A 663 54.27 -60.45 -15.28
C GLY A 663 53.59 -59.28 -14.56
N GLY A 664 52.80 -59.60 -13.54
CA GLY A 664 52.24 -58.64 -12.59
C GLY A 664 50.89 -59.10 -12.07
N ALA A 665 50.73 -59.22 -10.76
CA ALA A 665 49.46 -59.58 -10.12
C ALA A 665 48.36 -58.60 -10.57
N VAL A 666 47.38 -59.08 -11.32
CA VAL A 666 46.25 -58.28 -11.78
C VAL A 666 45.16 -58.36 -10.73
N ALA A 667 44.94 -57.25 -10.03
CA ALA A 667 43.69 -57.00 -9.33
C ALA A 667 42.55 -57.09 -10.35
N HIS A 668 41.58 -57.98 -10.11
CA HIS A 668 40.34 -58.00 -10.87
C HIS A 668 39.74 -56.60 -10.90
N PRO A 669 39.22 -56.11 -12.04
CA PRO A 669 38.46 -54.87 -12.07
C PRO A 669 37.26 -55.01 -11.12
N PRO A 670 36.96 -54.00 -10.28
CA PRO A 670 35.89 -54.11 -9.30
C PRO A 670 34.54 -54.24 -10.03
N LEU A 671 33.72 -55.20 -9.57
CA LEU A 671 32.32 -55.36 -9.97
C LEU A 671 31.62 -53.99 -9.88
N LYS A 672 31.01 -53.53 -10.97
CA LYS A 672 30.18 -52.32 -11.01
C LYS A 672 29.06 -52.49 -9.98
N THR A 673 29.10 -51.66 -8.92
CA THR A 673 28.12 -51.50 -7.83
C THR A 673 27.49 -52.79 -7.28
N LEU A 674 28.14 -53.34 -6.25
CA LEU A 674 27.64 -54.47 -5.48
C LEU A 674 26.31 -54.13 -4.78
N ASP A 675 25.28 -54.94 -5.03
CA ASP A 675 23.98 -54.83 -4.36
C ASP A 675 24.12 -55.15 -2.88
N ASN A 676 24.19 -54.10 -2.04
CA ASN A 676 24.37 -54.22 -0.60
C ASN A 676 23.06 -54.19 0.21
N TYR A 677 21.91 -54.10 -0.47
CA TYR A 677 20.61 -53.93 0.16
C TYR A 677 19.83 -55.25 0.14
N SER A 678 19.75 -55.88 -1.03
CA SER A 678 18.95 -57.06 -1.29
C SER A 678 19.32 -58.28 -0.43
N TRP A 679 20.61 -58.61 -0.33
CA TRP A 679 21.04 -59.75 0.49
C TRP A 679 20.78 -59.53 1.98
N LYS A 680 20.87 -58.27 2.46
CA LYS A 680 20.57 -57.92 3.86
C LYS A 680 19.09 -58.07 4.15
N ALA A 681 18.22 -57.58 3.26
CA ALA A 681 16.77 -57.71 3.41
C ALA A 681 16.33 -59.19 3.44
N ALA A 682 16.86 -60.00 2.51
CA ALA A 682 16.62 -61.45 2.49
C ALA A 682 17.12 -62.14 3.79
N PHE A 683 18.31 -61.75 4.26
CA PHE A 683 18.88 -62.28 5.49
C PHE A 683 18.11 -61.89 6.75
N GLN A 684 17.64 -60.64 6.85
CA GLN A 684 16.79 -60.18 7.96
C GLN A 684 15.44 -60.90 7.96
N THR A 685 14.85 -61.12 6.78
CA THR A 685 13.62 -61.91 6.63
C THR A 685 13.85 -63.34 7.14
N GLY A 686 14.95 -63.98 6.76
CA GLY A 686 15.31 -65.31 7.26
C GLY A 686 15.60 -65.40 8.77
N LYS A 687 16.01 -64.29 9.39
CA LYS A 687 16.21 -64.17 10.85
C LYS A 687 14.91 -63.92 11.63
N TYR A 688 13.84 -63.49 10.97
CA TYR A 688 12.58 -63.17 11.63
C TYR A 688 12.02 -64.41 12.31
N ARG A 689 11.56 -64.25 13.56
CA ARG A 689 10.87 -65.29 14.32
C ARG A 689 9.46 -64.82 14.65
N LEU A 690 8.49 -65.72 14.57
CA LEU A 690 7.11 -65.43 14.97
C LEU A 690 7.07 -64.92 16.41
N ASN A 691 6.27 -63.89 16.62
CA ASN A 691 5.95 -63.35 17.93
C ASN A 691 4.42 -63.26 18.08
N ALA A 692 3.94 -62.89 19.27
CA ALA A 692 2.51 -62.78 19.56
C ALA A 692 1.76 -61.75 18.69
N HIS A 693 2.49 -60.92 17.95
CA HIS A 693 1.97 -59.82 17.13
C HIS A 693 2.13 -60.09 15.63
N THR A 694 2.69 -61.24 15.22
CA THR A 694 2.81 -61.61 13.81
C THR A 694 1.44 -61.84 13.18
N LEU A 695 1.21 -61.19 12.04
CA LEU A 695 -0.02 -61.35 11.28
C LEU A 695 -0.13 -62.81 10.81
N LYS A 696 -1.28 -63.44 11.11
CA LYS A 696 -1.52 -64.82 10.73
C LYS A 696 -1.73 -64.90 9.21
N PRO A 697 -1.24 -65.97 8.55
CA PRO A 697 -1.45 -66.16 7.12
C PRO A 697 -2.94 -66.13 6.75
N SER A 698 -3.29 -65.37 5.72
CA SER A 698 -4.68 -65.29 5.20
C SER A 698 -5.10 -66.55 4.44
N HIS A 699 -4.13 -67.35 3.95
CA HIS A 699 -4.35 -68.60 3.25
C HIS A 699 -3.39 -69.69 3.75
N VAL A 700 -3.94 -70.85 4.12
CA VAL A 700 -3.18 -72.09 4.31
C VAL A 700 -2.98 -72.68 2.92
N GLY A 701 -1.80 -72.49 2.32
CA GLY A 701 -1.44 -73.16 1.07
C GLY A 701 -1.18 -74.66 1.30
N ASN A 702 -0.88 -75.41 0.24
CA ASN A 702 -0.66 -76.85 0.25
C ASN A 702 0.64 -77.32 0.97
N SER A 703 1.25 -76.46 1.78
CA SER A 703 2.44 -76.75 2.60
C SER A 703 1.99 -77.25 3.99
N SER A 704 2.91 -77.81 4.79
CA SER A 704 2.64 -78.41 6.11
C SER A 704 1.51 -77.69 6.88
N ALA A 705 0.56 -78.48 7.41
CA ALA A 705 -0.58 -77.97 8.19
C ALA A 705 -0.12 -77.23 9.46
N ASN A 706 1.12 -77.50 9.91
CA ASN A 706 1.72 -76.83 11.05
C ASN A 706 2.31 -75.46 10.65
N PRO A 707 1.79 -74.34 11.20
CA PRO A 707 2.26 -73.00 10.85
C PRO A 707 3.71 -72.73 11.26
N GLU A 708 4.25 -73.43 12.27
CA GLU A 708 5.65 -73.26 12.69
C GLU A 708 6.62 -73.90 11.69
N ILE A 709 6.27 -75.08 11.16
CA ILE A 709 7.08 -75.79 10.16
C ILE A 709 7.09 -75.01 8.85
N ARG A 710 5.91 -74.56 8.38
CA ARG A 710 5.80 -73.70 7.20
C ARG A 710 6.64 -72.42 7.33
N HIS A 711 6.64 -71.77 8.49
CA HIS A 711 7.45 -70.57 8.71
C HIS A 711 8.96 -70.86 8.68
N LEU A 712 9.40 -71.99 9.25
CA LEU A 712 10.80 -72.42 9.21
C LEU A 712 11.26 -72.73 7.77
N GLU A 713 10.42 -73.36 6.96
CA GLU A 713 10.66 -73.56 5.52
C GLU A 713 10.81 -72.23 4.78
N GLN A 714 9.87 -71.30 4.98
CA GLN A 714 9.90 -69.96 4.38
C GLN A 714 11.17 -69.17 4.80
N ARG A 715 11.60 -69.28 6.06
CA ARG A 715 12.86 -68.70 6.55
C ARG A 715 14.08 -69.30 5.84
N MET A 716 14.13 -70.63 5.69
CA MET A 716 15.21 -71.31 4.97
C MET A 716 15.28 -70.86 3.51
N GLU A 717 14.13 -70.69 2.85
CA GLU A 717 14.07 -70.18 1.48
C GLU A 717 14.61 -68.74 1.38
N CYS A 718 14.22 -67.83 2.29
CA CYS A 718 14.80 -66.49 2.34
C CYS A 718 16.32 -66.49 2.60
N LEU A 719 16.82 -67.36 3.48
CA LEU A 719 18.25 -67.50 3.74
C LEU A 719 19.00 -68.06 2.53
N SER A 720 18.37 -68.95 1.76
CA SER A 720 18.93 -69.46 0.51
C SER A 720 19.07 -68.35 -0.54
N GLN A 721 18.07 -67.48 -0.66
CA GLN A 721 18.14 -66.29 -1.52
C GLN A 721 19.22 -65.31 -1.04
N ALA A 722 19.38 -65.15 0.27
CA ALA A 722 20.46 -64.34 0.83
C ALA A 722 21.86 -64.89 0.47
N LEU A 723 22.06 -66.22 0.50
CA LEU A 723 23.32 -66.86 0.11
C LEU A 723 23.69 -66.64 -1.37
N LEU A 724 22.68 -66.58 -2.25
CA LEU A 724 22.91 -66.35 -3.68
C LEU A 724 23.42 -64.95 -3.99
N ILE A 725 23.01 -63.95 -3.22
CA ILE A 725 23.27 -62.52 -3.49
C ILE A 725 24.41 -61.98 -2.59
N ALA A 726 24.65 -62.59 -1.43
CA ALA A 726 25.55 -62.04 -0.42
C ALA A 726 27.04 -62.06 -0.84
N PRO A 727 27.81 -61.05 -0.42
CA PRO A 727 29.25 -61.03 -0.65
C PRO A 727 29.98 -62.05 0.24
N PRO A 728 31.18 -62.53 -0.17
CA PRO A 728 31.97 -63.51 0.57
C PRO A 728 32.09 -63.29 2.09
N PRO A 729 32.32 -62.07 2.63
CA PRO A 729 32.42 -61.86 4.07
C PRO A 729 31.11 -62.08 4.85
N ALA A 730 29.94 -62.00 4.20
CA ALA A 730 28.65 -62.18 4.87
C ALA A 730 28.18 -63.65 4.90
N LEU A 731 28.76 -64.52 4.07
CA LEU A 731 28.32 -65.91 3.90
C LEU A 731 28.38 -66.72 5.20
N GLN A 732 29.44 -66.55 6.00
CA GLN A 732 29.59 -67.29 7.25
C GLN A 732 28.47 -66.97 8.24
N GLU A 733 28.03 -65.71 8.32
CA GLU A 733 26.93 -65.32 9.19
C GLU A 733 25.60 -65.92 8.72
N ILE A 734 25.35 -65.91 7.40
CA ILE A 734 24.14 -66.46 6.80
C ILE A 734 24.07 -67.97 7.00
N LEU A 735 25.17 -68.69 6.75
CA LEU A 735 25.26 -70.15 6.94
C LEU A 735 25.04 -70.57 8.40
N ASN A 736 25.52 -69.79 9.37
CA ASN A 736 25.27 -70.06 10.79
C ASN A 736 23.79 -69.98 11.16
N VAL A 737 23.06 -69.01 10.58
CA VAL A 737 21.61 -68.88 10.79
C VAL A 737 20.85 -69.96 10.03
N PHE A 738 21.29 -70.28 8.81
CA PHE A 738 20.71 -71.35 7.98
C PHE A 738 20.77 -72.70 8.71
N ARG A 739 21.95 -73.09 9.21
CA ARG A 739 22.13 -74.34 9.94
C ARG A 739 21.26 -74.42 11.20
N ARG A 740 21.16 -73.33 11.96
CA ARG A 740 20.28 -73.29 13.15
C ARG A 740 18.79 -73.41 12.76
N CYS A 741 18.39 -72.82 11.64
CA CYS A 741 17.01 -72.92 11.15
C CYS A 741 16.69 -74.34 10.66
N GLU A 742 17.65 -75.00 10.02
CA GLU A 742 17.56 -76.41 9.60
C GLU A 742 17.45 -77.35 10.82
N GLU A 743 18.30 -77.16 11.83
CA GLU A 743 18.22 -77.90 13.11
C GLU A 743 16.86 -77.69 13.82
N GLU A 744 16.34 -76.45 13.84
CA GLU A 744 15.01 -76.10 14.37
C GLU A 744 13.89 -76.80 13.57
N LEU A 745 13.98 -76.83 12.24
CA LEU A 745 13.01 -77.48 11.35
C LEU A 745 12.99 -79.00 11.54
N ASP A 746 14.16 -79.65 11.55
CA ASP A 746 14.28 -81.08 11.74
C ASP A 746 13.77 -81.54 13.11
N ALA A 747 13.95 -80.71 14.14
CA ALA A 747 13.42 -80.97 15.48
C ALA A 747 11.89 -80.86 15.51
N LYS A 748 11.31 -79.88 14.80
CA LYS A 748 9.87 -79.67 14.73
C LYS A 748 9.15 -80.73 13.89
N ILE A 749 9.74 -81.16 12.77
CA ILE A 749 9.23 -82.27 11.96
C ILE A 749 9.25 -83.57 12.78
N ARG A 750 10.32 -83.85 13.52
CA ARG A 750 10.37 -85.01 14.43
C ARG A 750 9.33 -84.93 15.54
N GLN A 751 9.14 -83.75 16.13
CA GLN A 751 8.10 -83.54 17.14
C GLN A 751 6.69 -83.76 16.57
N GLU A 752 6.41 -83.32 15.34
CA GLU A 752 5.13 -83.56 14.66
C GLU A 752 4.93 -85.06 14.38
N ALA A 753 5.95 -85.76 13.89
CA ALA A 753 5.91 -87.21 13.68
C ALA A 753 5.69 -87.96 15.01
N GLU A 754 6.37 -87.58 16.09
CA GLU A 754 6.15 -88.15 17.43
C GLU A 754 4.74 -87.85 17.97
N GLN A 755 4.15 -86.70 17.64
CA GLN A 755 2.76 -86.37 17.99
C GLN A 755 1.75 -87.13 17.15
N GLU A 756 2.02 -87.36 15.87
CA GLU A 756 1.23 -88.21 14.98
C GLU A 756 1.27 -89.66 15.48
N ASP A 757 2.47 -90.20 15.75
CA ASP A 757 2.67 -91.53 16.33
C ASP A 757 1.95 -91.66 17.69
N ALA A 758 2.03 -90.65 18.56
CA ALA A 758 1.33 -90.65 19.85
C ALA A 758 -0.20 -90.51 19.71
N TRP A 759 -0.69 -89.77 18.71
CA TRP A 759 -2.12 -89.69 18.40
C TRP A 759 -2.62 -91.04 17.87
N ASP A 760 -1.85 -91.70 17.00
CA ASP A 760 -2.15 -93.03 16.49
C ASP A 760 -2.16 -94.08 17.62
N GLU A 761 -1.17 -94.08 18.53
CA GLU A 761 -1.17 -94.93 19.73
C GLU A 761 -2.37 -94.63 20.65
N GLN A 762 -2.72 -93.36 20.87
CA GLN A 762 -3.87 -92.97 21.68
C GLN A 762 -5.21 -93.32 20.99
N GLY A 763 -5.25 -93.36 19.66
CA GLY A 763 -6.37 -93.84 18.86
C GLY A 763 -6.56 -95.36 18.96
N ASP A 764 -5.47 -96.12 19.09
CA ASP A 764 -5.49 -97.57 19.29
C ASP A 764 -5.91 -98.00 20.71
N ASP A 765 -5.56 -97.22 21.76
CA ASP A 765 -5.93 -97.49 23.15
C ASP A 765 -7.32 -96.96 23.56
N THR A 766 -7.93 -96.10 22.74
CA THR A 766 -9.31 -95.66 22.95
C THR A 766 -10.25 -96.63 22.23
N ALA A 767 -10.84 -97.58 22.98
CA ALA A 767 -11.90 -98.44 22.48
C ALA A 767 -12.98 -97.62 21.75
N MET A 768 -12.93 -97.63 20.43
CA MET A 768 -13.96 -97.07 19.55
C MET A 768 -15.34 -97.56 20.01
N PRO A 769 -16.27 -96.68 20.40
CA PRO A 769 -17.61 -97.08 20.78
C PRO A 769 -18.36 -97.53 19.52
N GLY A 770 -18.35 -98.83 19.23
CA GLY A 770 -19.05 -99.34 18.04
C GLY A 770 -18.93 -100.83 17.69
N ARG A 771 -18.46 -101.73 18.58
CA ARG A 771 -18.28 -103.14 18.20
C ARG A 771 -18.89 -104.15 19.19
N PHE A 772 -20.13 -104.59 18.91
CA PHE A 772 -20.74 -105.91 19.20
C PHE A 772 -22.05 -106.00 18.35
N GLY A 773 -22.42 -107.08 17.68
CA GLY A 773 -21.95 -108.46 17.74
C GLY A 773 -22.53 -109.38 16.64
N ILE A 774 -22.46 -110.68 16.95
CA ILE A 774 -23.09 -111.87 16.34
C ILE A 774 -22.26 -112.63 15.27
N ASP A 775 -21.45 -113.57 15.80
CA ASP A 775 -21.21 -115.00 15.51
C ASP A 775 -21.42 -115.69 14.12
N PRO A 776 -20.63 -116.77 13.82
CA PRO A 776 -20.38 -117.37 12.48
C PRO A 776 -21.28 -118.62 12.19
N PRO A 777 -21.15 -119.48 11.11
CA PRO A 777 -20.21 -119.62 9.96
C PRO A 777 -20.99 -119.92 8.61
N PRO A 778 -20.56 -120.73 7.59
CA PRO A 778 -19.25 -121.17 7.07
C PRO A 778 -19.03 -120.98 5.53
N ALA A 779 -17.77 -121.16 5.11
CA ALA A 779 -17.29 -121.65 3.81
C ALA A 779 -17.73 -120.95 2.50
N THR A 780 -16.77 -120.35 1.78
CA THR A 780 -16.05 -121.03 0.69
C THR A 780 -15.04 -120.11 0.00
N LEU A 781 -14.00 -120.75 -0.54
CA LEU A 781 -13.00 -120.28 -1.49
C LEU A 781 -11.79 -119.50 -0.95
N SER A 782 -10.75 -120.29 -0.69
CA SER A 782 -9.44 -120.22 -1.36
C SER A 782 -8.78 -118.84 -1.44
N ARG A 783 -7.54 -118.66 -1.00
CA ARG A 783 -6.40 -119.51 -1.34
C ARG A 783 -5.19 -119.14 -0.48
N ALA A 784 -4.65 -120.13 0.21
CA ALA A 784 -3.32 -120.06 0.80
C ALA A 784 -2.25 -120.25 -0.29
N SER A 785 -1.12 -119.55 -0.17
CA SER A 785 0.22 -120.14 -0.34
C SER A 785 1.31 -119.06 -0.21
N ALA A 786 2.07 -119.18 0.89
CA ALA A 786 3.53 -119.23 0.99
C ALA A 786 4.44 -118.18 0.30
N PRO A 787 5.61 -117.87 0.91
CA PRO A 787 6.46 -116.74 0.56
C PRO A 787 7.56 -117.09 -0.46
N MET A 788 8.04 -116.09 -1.20
CA MET A 788 9.47 -115.74 -1.43
C MET A 788 9.70 -114.94 -2.72
N SER A 789 10.51 -113.89 -2.58
CA SER A 789 11.43 -113.28 -3.56
C SER A 789 10.94 -112.65 -4.88
N SER A 790 11.33 -111.37 -4.99
CA SER A 790 11.88 -110.67 -6.17
C SER A 790 10.95 -109.99 -7.20
N ALA A 791 11.29 -108.72 -7.40
CA ALA A 791 11.34 -107.96 -8.66
C ALA A 791 10.03 -107.49 -9.35
N LYS A 792 9.91 -106.15 -9.38
CA LYS A 792 9.42 -105.29 -10.47
C LYS A 792 8.06 -105.66 -11.11
N SER A 793 7.04 -104.84 -10.86
CA SER A 793 6.78 -103.65 -11.69
C SER A 793 5.41 -103.01 -11.40
N ARG A 794 5.45 -101.68 -11.27
CA ARG A 794 4.50 -100.66 -11.76
C ARG A 794 2.99 -100.85 -11.55
N THR A 795 2.49 -99.84 -10.83
CA THR A 795 1.29 -99.02 -11.04
C THR A 795 -0.05 -99.53 -10.55
N GLY A 796 -0.54 -98.85 -9.50
CA GLY A 796 -1.85 -98.21 -9.53
C GLY A 796 -2.75 -98.53 -8.35
N ALA A 797 -3.00 -97.50 -7.54
CA ALA A 797 -3.95 -97.38 -6.40
C ALA A 797 -3.24 -97.45 -5.03
N GLU A 798 -2.70 -96.32 -4.56
CA GLU A 798 -3.45 -95.33 -3.76
C GLU A 798 -3.63 -95.82 -2.32
N ALA A 799 -2.49 -95.94 -1.64
CA ALA A 799 -2.39 -95.68 -0.22
C ALA A 799 -2.01 -94.20 -0.06
N PRO A 800 -2.56 -93.47 0.93
CA PRO A 800 -2.26 -92.05 1.12
C PRO A 800 -0.76 -91.88 1.34
N MET A 801 -0.12 -91.03 0.53
CA MET A 801 1.30 -90.72 0.68
C MET A 801 1.53 -90.11 2.08
N SER A 802 2.48 -90.70 2.81
CA SER A 802 2.95 -90.15 4.09
C SER A 802 3.55 -88.76 3.87
N LEU A 803 3.26 -87.84 4.80
CA LEU A 803 3.73 -86.45 4.82
C LEU A 803 5.27 -86.33 4.73
N LEU A 804 5.99 -87.40 5.09
CA LEU A 804 7.45 -87.54 5.00
C LEU A 804 7.97 -87.65 3.55
N ASP A 805 7.19 -88.21 2.61
CA ASP A 805 7.61 -88.32 1.19
C ASP A 805 7.50 -86.97 0.45
N LEU A 806 6.65 -86.06 0.93
CA LEU A 806 6.53 -84.70 0.40
C LEU A 806 7.65 -83.78 0.90
N THR A 807 8.07 -83.91 2.17
CA THR A 807 9.17 -83.12 2.77
C THR A 807 10.55 -83.56 2.25
N CYS A 808 10.76 -84.85 1.96
CA CYS A 808 11.95 -85.31 1.24
C CYS A 808 12.01 -84.80 -0.21
N GLY A 809 10.86 -84.55 -0.85
CA GLY A 809 10.77 -83.91 -2.17
C GLY A 809 11.30 -82.47 -2.18
N SER A 810 10.97 -81.68 -1.15
CA SER A 810 11.47 -80.31 -0.98
C SER A 810 12.96 -80.27 -0.63
N ALA A 811 13.42 -81.17 0.25
CA ALA A 811 14.84 -81.28 0.63
C ALA A 811 15.74 -81.67 -0.55
N THR A 812 15.27 -82.54 -1.45
CA THR A 812 16.02 -82.91 -2.66
C THR A 812 16.04 -81.80 -3.71
N GLN A 813 15.06 -80.89 -3.72
CA GLN A 813 15.07 -79.71 -4.59
C GLN A 813 16.02 -78.61 -4.07
N ALA A 814 16.12 -78.45 -2.75
CA ALA A 814 17.13 -77.58 -2.09
C ALA A 814 18.56 -78.15 -2.22
N GLN A 815 18.75 -79.48 -2.13
CA GLN A 815 20.04 -80.11 -2.40
C GLN A 815 20.43 -80.03 -3.88
N ARG A 816 19.46 -80.04 -4.82
CA ARG A 816 19.74 -79.84 -6.26
C ARG A 816 20.18 -78.41 -6.58
N SER A 817 19.64 -77.39 -5.92
CA SER A 817 20.10 -76.01 -6.08
C SER A 817 21.51 -75.81 -5.49
N ILE A 818 21.83 -76.47 -4.38
CA ILE A 818 23.19 -76.49 -3.81
C ILE A 818 24.16 -77.30 -4.69
N ALA A 819 23.73 -78.44 -5.26
CA ALA A 819 24.55 -79.24 -6.17
C ALA A 819 24.86 -78.51 -7.50
N ALA A 820 23.90 -77.72 -8.00
CA ALA A 820 24.10 -76.86 -9.17
C ALA A 820 25.16 -75.77 -8.92
N LEU A 821 25.32 -75.30 -7.67
CA LEU A 821 26.38 -74.36 -7.27
C LEU A 821 27.76 -75.04 -7.19
N THR A 822 27.83 -76.31 -6.78
CA THR A 822 29.11 -77.05 -6.75
C THR A 822 29.62 -77.47 -8.14
N SER A 823 28.75 -77.58 -9.16
CA SER A 823 29.18 -77.89 -10.54
C SER A 823 29.76 -76.70 -11.33
N ALA A 824 29.84 -75.50 -10.73
CA ALA A 824 30.38 -74.30 -11.38
C ALA A 824 31.81 -73.92 -10.93
N GLN A 825 32.41 -74.66 -10.00
CA GLN A 825 33.84 -74.58 -9.64
C GLN A 825 34.50 -75.95 -9.85
N GLY A 826 34.85 -76.24 -11.10
CA GLY A 826 35.52 -77.50 -11.45
C GLY A 826 35.53 -77.75 -12.94
N GLY A 827 36.38 -77.03 -13.66
CA GLY A 827 36.68 -77.25 -15.07
C GLY A 827 37.75 -76.24 -15.49
N ASP A 828 38.95 -76.76 -15.79
CA ASP A 828 40.17 -76.03 -16.17
C ASP A 828 39.98 -74.92 -17.22
#